data_AF-A0A556V584-F1
#
_entry.id   AF-A0A556V584-F1
#
_cell.length_a   1.000
_cell.length_b   1.000
_cell.length_c   1.000
_cell.angle_alpha   90.00
_cell.angle_beta   90.00
_cell.angle_gamma   90.00
#
_symmetry.space_group_name_H-M   'P 1'
#
loop_
_entity.id
_entity.type
_entity.pdbx_description
1 polymer ?
#
loop_
_entity_poly.entity_id
_entity_poly.type
_entity_poly.pdbx_seq_one_letter_code
_entity_poly.pdbx_strand_id
1 'polypeptide(L)'
;MTKMGFLRLSYEKQDTLLKLLILSMAAVLSFSTRLFSVLRFESVIHEFDPYFNYRTTRFLAEEGFYKFHNWFDDRAWYPLGRIIGGTIYPGLMVTSAAFYHMLHFFHITIDIRNVCVFLAPLFSSFTAIVTYHFTKELKDAGAGLLAAAMIAVVPGYISRSVAGSYDNEGIAIFCMLLTYYMWIKAVKTGSIYWSSICALAYFYMVSSWGGYVFLINLIPLHVLVLMLTGRFSHRIYVAYCTVYCLGTILSMQISFVGFQPVQSSEHMAAFGVFGLCQIHAFVDYLRSKLNAQQFEILFKSVFSLVGFVLLTVGTVLMLTGKISPWTGRFYSLLDPSYAKNNIPIIASVSEHQPTTWSSYYFDLQLLVFMFPVGLYYCFNNLSDTRIFVIMYGVTSMYFSAVMVRLMLVLAPVMCILSGIGVSQVLTTYMKNLDVSRPDKKSKKQQDSTYPIKNEVASGMILVMAFFLITYTFHSTWVTSEAYSSPSIVLSARGGDGSRIIFDDFREAYYWLRHNTPEDAKVMSWWDYGYQITAMANRTILVDNNTWNNTHISRVGQAMASSEEKAYEIMRELDVSYVLVIFGGLTGYSSDDINKFLWMVRIGGSTDTGRHIREHDYYTPTGEFRVDREGSPVLLNCLMYKMCYYRFGQVYTEAKRPPGYDRVRNAEIGNKDFELDVLEEAYTTEHWLVRIYKYNRSSLGENGSRRFSVGRHVRKDFFSDVEEQFKAYREKAMAAMPGSDWSPIELTRGLPPERADVVIIGGGVMGWSIAYWLKRNLMSRDSLRVLLVEKDPTFGQASTVLSAGGIRQQFSLKENIQLSMTSAYFMKNINEHLGIQNEDPIDLQFNHSGYLFLASEASAHIMEENHALQRELGAEVTLLSPTQLKDRFPWLNTDGVALASLGLNNEGWFDPWTLLNAFRRKAMSMGVYQCFGEVTGFGCLTQSAETMDEDRLNLSRIKYVNVQMPNSLEYQPVECAIVINAAGATSGKIVDMLGAGNNSHPNAALFRLPVEPRKRYCYVVNCPDGPGLECPFLIDYSGVYLRREGLGGNYIAGKSPEENEEPDCSNLDVDHEFFQEKVWPLLANRLPAFESLKVTGAWAGFYDYNTFDQNAIVGLHPLVSNMYLATGFSGHGLQQSPAVGRAMAELILDGGFKTIDLSVFDYRRILCQEPVLERNIV
;
A
#
# COMPACT_ATOMS: atom_id res chain seq x y z
N MET A 1 38.74 -50.22 -43.75
CA MET A 1 39.65 -49.97 -42.61
C MET A 1 38.80 -49.94 -41.36
N THR A 2 39.03 -50.63 -40.25
CA THR A 2 39.94 -51.71 -39.85
C THR A 2 39.42 -52.17 -38.48
N LYS A 3 39.68 -53.42 -38.12
CA LYS A 3 39.37 -54.02 -36.82
C LYS A 3 39.89 -53.13 -35.67
N MET A 4 39.00 -52.59 -34.85
CA MET A 4 39.28 -52.24 -33.45
C MET A 4 38.09 -52.69 -32.62
N GLY A 5 38.34 -53.67 -31.74
CA GLY A 5 37.35 -54.24 -30.82
C GLY A 5 36.99 -53.25 -29.72
N PHE A 6 36.07 -52.32 -30.01
CA PHE A 6 35.42 -51.50 -29.01
C PHE A 6 34.00 -52.02 -28.74
N LEU A 7 33.64 -52.03 -27.45
CA LEU A 7 32.35 -52.41 -26.88
C LEU A 7 31.15 -52.16 -27.81
N ARG A 8 30.50 -53.23 -28.30
CA ARG A 8 29.22 -53.12 -29.02
C ARG A 8 28.10 -52.88 -28.01
N LEU A 9 27.67 -51.62 -27.89
CA LEU A 9 26.50 -51.25 -27.09
C LEU A 9 25.20 -51.68 -27.80
N SER A 10 24.18 -52.06 -27.02
CA SER A 10 22.81 -52.26 -27.55
C SER A 10 22.27 -50.95 -28.14
N TYR A 11 21.43 -51.05 -29.18
CA TYR A 11 20.76 -49.90 -29.79
C TYR A 11 20.06 -49.01 -28.75
N GLU A 12 19.34 -49.63 -27.80
CA GLU A 12 18.65 -48.90 -26.73
C GLU A 12 19.63 -48.16 -25.80
N LYS A 13 20.78 -48.77 -25.50
CA LYS A 13 21.84 -48.12 -24.71
C LYS A 13 22.48 -46.95 -25.48
N GLN A 14 22.70 -47.10 -26.79
CA GLN A 14 23.23 -46.03 -27.64
C GLN A 14 22.26 -44.87 -27.76
N ASP A 15 20.99 -45.15 -28.04
CA ASP A 15 19.93 -44.14 -28.17
C ASP A 15 19.70 -43.39 -26.85
N THR A 16 19.67 -44.10 -25.72
CA THR A 16 19.53 -43.49 -24.39
C THR A 16 20.74 -42.63 -24.04
N LEU A 17 21.96 -43.13 -24.29
CA LEU A 17 23.19 -42.38 -24.05
C LEU A 17 23.26 -41.09 -24.89
N LEU A 18 22.88 -41.18 -26.18
CA LEU A 18 22.89 -40.02 -27.08
C LEU A 18 21.86 -38.97 -26.67
N LYS A 19 20.65 -39.40 -26.27
CA LYS A 19 19.62 -38.50 -25.74
C LYS A 19 20.09 -37.79 -24.47
N LEU A 20 20.67 -38.53 -23.53
CA LEU A 20 21.19 -37.99 -22.28
C LEU A 20 22.32 -36.97 -22.54
N LEU A 21 23.25 -37.31 -23.43
CA LEU A 21 24.38 -36.44 -23.78
C LEU A 21 23.90 -35.14 -24.43
N ILE A 22 23.01 -35.22 -25.43
CA ILE A 22 22.50 -34.02 -26.13
C ILE A 22 21.70 -33.13 -25.17
N LEU A 23 20.85 -33.70 -24.32
CA LEU A 23 20.09 -32.92 -23.34
C LEU A 23 21.01 -32.27 -22.30
N SER A 24 22.03 -32.98 -21.82
CA SER A 24 23.03 -32.41 -20.92
C SER A 24 23.80 -31.27 -21.57
N MET A 25 24.21 -31.43 -22.84
CA MET A 25 24.89 -30.37 -23.57
C MET A 25 23.99 -29.16 -23.82
N ALA A 26 22.71 -29.37 -24.18
CA ALA A 26 21.75 -28.30 -24.36
C ALA A 26 21.48 -27.54 -23.05
N ALA A 27 21.34 -28.27 -21.93
CA ALA A 27 21.16 -27.70 -20.60
C ALA A 27 22.35 -26.84 -20.16
N VAL A 28 23.58 -27.34 -20.35
CA VAL A 28 24.82 -26.60 -20.05
C VAL A 28 24.98 -25.40 -20.97
N LEU A 29 24.73 -25.56 -22.27
CA LEU A 29 24.80 -24.47 -23.24
C LEU A 29 23.80 -23.36 -22.89
N SER A 30 22.56 -23.72 -22.54
CA SER A 30 21.52 -22.78 -22.13
C SER A 30 21.94 -21.94 -20.93
N PHE A 31 22.62 -22.56 -19.96
CA PHE A 31 23.14 -21.85 -18.79
C PHE A 31 24.31 -20.93 -19.17
N SER A 32 25.30 -21.46 -19.90
CA SER A 32 26.53 -20.73 -20.25
C SER A 32 26.30 -19.51 -21.14
N THR A 33 25.38 -19.57 -22.11
CA THR A 33 25.11 -18.43 -23.01
C THR A 33 24.50 -17.22 -22.29
N ARG A 34 23.97 -17.39 -21.08
CA ARG A 34 23.33 -16.31 -20.31
C ARG A 34 24.29 -15.58 -19.36
N LEU A 35 25.55 -16.01 -19.28
CA LEU A 35 26.53 -15.48 -18.33
C LEU A 35 27.35 -14.29 -18.86
N PHE A 36 27.15 -13.85 -20.11
CA PHE A 36 27.98 -12.80 -20.71
C PHE A 36 28.00 -11.48 -19.92
N SER A 37 26.88 -11.06 -19.33
CA SER A 37 26.81 -9.85 -18.50
C SER A 37 27.68 -9.98 -17.25
N VAL A 38 27.53 -11.09 -16.52
CA VAL A 38 28.28 -11.39 -15.29
C VAL A 38 29.77 -11.59 -15.57
N LEU A 39 30.15 -12.16 -16.71
CA LEU A 39 31.55 -12.35 -17.09
C LEU A 39 32.24 -11.05 -17.51
N ARG A 40 31.51 -10.11 -18.13
CA ARG A 40 32.05 -8.83 -18.63
C ARG A 40 32.07 -7.74 -17.57
N PHE A 41 31.20 -7.84 -16.56
CA PHE A 41 31.01 -6.86 -15.51
C PHE A 41 31.02 -7.57 -14.16
N GLU A 42 30.13 -7.18 -13.26
CA GLU A 42 29.95 -7.76 -11.94
C GLU A 42 28.63 -8.54 -11.85
N SER A 43 28.52 -9.45 -10.88
CA SER A 43 27.28 -10.16 -10.58
C SER A 43 26.31 -9.26 -9.80
N VAL A 44 25.65 -8.35 -10.51
CA VAL A 44 24.63 -7.43 -10.01
C VAL A 44 23.32 -7.60 -10.75
N ILE A 45 22.25 -7.11 -10.14
CA ILE A 45 20.93 -7.09 -10.75
C ILE A 45 20.88 -6.00 -11.82
N HIS A 46 20.29 -6.32 -12.96
CA HIS A 46 20.19 -5.41 -14.10
C HIS A 46 18.76 -4.86 -14.24
N GLU A 47 18.59 -3.86 -15.10
CA GLU A 47 17.32 -3.19 -15.38
C GLU A 47 16.69 -2.48 -14.15
N PHE A 48 15.45 -2.02 -14.29
CA PHE A 48 14.73 -1.28 -13.24
C PHE A 48 13.84 -2.21 -12.41
N ASP A 49 13.01 -3.03 -13.08
CA ASP A 49 12.00 -3.90 -12.47
C ASP A 49 12.56 -4.91 -11.44
N PRO A 50 13.69 -5.60 -11.71
CA PRO A 50 14.19 -6.65 -10.83
C PRO A 50 14.62 -6.20 -9.42
N TYR A 51 14.87 -4.91 -9.22
CA TYR A 51 15.27 -4.37 -7.90
C TYR A 51 14.16 -4.49 -6.86
N PHE A 52 12.91 -4.32 -7.28
CA PHE A 52 11.75 -4.55 -6.43
C PHE A 52 11.64 -6.02 -6.03
N ASN A 53 11.75 -6.93 -7.00
CA ASN A 53 11.70 -8.37 -6.77
C ASN A 53 12.80 -8.78 -5.79
N TYR A 54 14.02 -8.26 -5.96
CA TYR A 54 15.14 -8.54 -5.07
C TYR A 54 14.92 -8.05 -3.64
N ARG A 55 14.49 -6.79 -3.45
CA ARG A 55 14.17 -6.25 -2.12
C ARG A 55 13.12 -7.11 -1.41
N THR A 56 12.11 -7.51 -2.17
CA THR A 56 11.01 -8.36 -1.70
C THR A 56 11.50 -9.76 -1.31
N THR A 57 12.34 -10.39 -2.14
CA THR A 57 12.94 -11.70 -1.86
C THR A 57 13.87 -11.65 -0.65
N ARG A 58 14.63 -10.57 -0.50
CA ARG A 58 15.48 -10.34 0.67
C ARG A 58 14.63 -10.25 1.94
N PHE A 59 13.55 -9.47 1.92
CA PHE A 59 12.60 -9.39 3.03
C PHE A 59 12.02 -10.77 3.37
N LEU A 60 11.60 -11.55 2.37
CA LEU A 60 11.08 -12.90 2.57
C LEU A 60 12.11 -13.85 3.20
N ALA A 61 13.38 -13.76 2.80
CA ALA A 61 14.46 -14.61 3.32
C ALA A 61 14.87 -14.25 4.76
N GLU A 62 14.79 -12.96 5.14
CA GLU A 62 15.18 -12.46 6.46
C GLU A 62 14.03 -12.52 7.48
N GLU A 63 12.81 -12.13 7.09
CA GLU A 63 11.65 -11.96 8.00
C GLU A 63 10.62 -13.12 7.95
N GLY A 64 10.70 -13.97 6.92
CA GLY A 64 9.85 -15.15 6.75
C GLY A 64 8.51 -14.87 6.04
N PHE A 65 7.80 -15.96 5.72
CA PHE A 65 6.63 -15.93 4.81
C PHE A 65 5.40 -15.19 5.37
N TYR A 66 5.06 -15.37 6.65
CA TYR A 66 3.85 -14.74 7.21
C TYR A 66 3.96 -13.22 7.32
N LYS A 67 5.14 -12.71 7.70
CA LYS A 67 5.41 -11.26 7.69
C LYS A 67 5.40 -10.71 6.27
N PHE A 68 5.98 -11.45 5.32
CA PHE A 68 5.93 -11.09 3.90
C PHE A 68 4.50 -11.02 3.36
N HIS A 69 3.64 -11.99 3.68
CA HIS A 69 2.25 -12.01 3.21
C HIS A 69 1.43 -10.81 3.70
N ASN A 70 1.72 -10.31 4.90
CA ASN A 70 1.04 -9.15 5.50
C ASN A 70 1.89 -7.87 5.42
N TRP A 71 2.89 -7.81 4.55
CA TRP A 71 3.83 -6.69 4.50
C TRP A 71 3.19 -5.42 3.91
N PHE A 72 3.16 -4.36 4.72
CA PHE A 72 2.89 -2.98 4.30
C PHE A 72 4.22 -2.23 4.19
N ASP A 73 4.54 -1.74 3.00
CA ASP A 73 5.74 -0.95 2.73
C ASP A 73 5.41 0.54 2.76
N ASP A 74 5.91 1.20 3.81
CA ASP A 74 5.77 2.63 4.06
C ASP A 74 6.84 3.47 3.33
N ARG A 75 7.86 2.83 2.73
CA ARG A 75 8.95 3.50 2.00
C ARG A 75 8.63 3.80 0.54
N ALA A 76 7.58 3.22 -0.02
CA ALA A 76 7.16 3.45 -1.40
C ALA A 76 5.76 4.07 -1.45
N TRP A 77 5.48 4.87 -2.47
CA TRP A 77 4.20 5.56 -2.64
C TRP A 77 3.84 6.51 -1.50
N TYR A 78 4.80 7.24 -0.93
CA TYR A 78 4.46 8.27 0.06
C TYR A 78 3.50 9.32 -0.56
N PRO A 79 2.39 9.69 0.11
CA PRO A 79 2.00 9.39 1.50
C PRO A 79 1.09 8.14 1.70
N LEU A 80 0.75 7.42 0.62
CA LEU A 80 -0.21 6.32 0.61
C LEU A 80 0.33 5.02 1.23
N GLY A 81 1.59 4.69 0.95
CA GLY A 81 2.17 3.37 1.22
C GLY A 81 1.67 2.29 0.24
N ARG A 82 2.30 1.11 0.27
CA ARG A 82 1.94 -0.02 -0.61
C ARG A 82 1.84 -1.34 0.17
N ILE A 83 0.69 -2.00 0.08
CA ILE A 83 0.51 -3.37 0.61
C ILE A 83 1.18 -4.35 -0.36
N ILE A 84 2.38 -4.84 -0.05
CA ILE A 84 3.14 -5.67 -0.99
C ILE A 84 2.53 -7.07 -1.10
N GLY A 85 2.25 -7.74 0.02
CA GLY A 85 1.78 -9.13 -0.01
C GLY A 85 0.47 -9.36 -0.79
N GLY A 86 -0.37 -8.33 -0.91
CA GLY A 86 -1.61 -8.37 -1.70
C GLY A 86 -1.50 -7.80 -3.12
N THR A 87 -0.41 -7.09 -3.47
CA THR A 87 -0.27 -6.38 -4.76
C THR A 87 0.71 -7.01 -5.75
N ILE A 88 1.22 -8.22 -5.45
CA ILE A 88 2.24 -8.89 -6.28
C ILE A 88 2.00 -10.38 -6.45
N TYR A 89 2.66 -10.96 -7.46
CA TYR A 89 2.75 -12.40 -7.69
C TYR A 89 3.94 -12.97 -6.89
N PRO A 90 3.72 -13.84 -5.87
CA PRO A 90 4.78 -14.25 -4.95
C PRO A 90 5.69 -15.39 -5.46
N GLY A 91 5.38 -15.97 -6.62
CA GLY A 91 6.00 -17.22 -7.10
C GLY A 91 7.51 -17.13 -7.30
N LEU A 92 8.00 -16.02 -7.86
CA LEU A 92 9.44 -15.80 -8.07
C LEU A 92 10.20 -15.73 -6.74
N MET A 93 9.67 -14.94 -5.79
CA MET A 93 10.29 -14.70 -4.49
C MET A 93 10.32 -15.98 -3.65
N VAL A 94 9.18 -16.69 -3.57
CA VAL A 94 9.06 -17.96 -2.84
C VAL A 94 10.00 -19.02 -3.41
N THR A 95 10.11 -19.12 -4.73
CA THR A 95 11.05 -20.06 -5.37
C THR A 95 12.49 -19.76 -4.98
N SER A 96 12.86 -18.48 -4.99
CA SER A 96 14.23 -18.04 -4.68
C SER A 96 14.58 -18.25 -3.21
N ALA A 97 13.67 -17.92 -2.31
CA ALA A 97 13.81 -18.17 -0.88
C ALA A 97 13.87 -19.68 -0.58
N ALA A 98 13.08 -20.51 -1.27
CA ALA A 98 13.15 -21.96 -1.12
C ALA A 98 14.51 -22.53 -1.55
N PHE A 99 15.08 -22.08 -2.68
CA PHE A 99 16.44 -22.44 -3.07
C PHE A 99 17.49 -21.97 -2.07
N TYR A 100 17.35 -20.74 -1.57
CA TYR A 100 18.24 -20.19 -0.54
C TYR A 100 18.23 -21.05 0.73
N HIS A 101 17.06 -21.34 1.30
CA HIS A 101 16.95 -22.18 2.49
C HIS A 101 17.40 -23.63 2.24
N MET A 102 17.13 -24.19 1.07
CA MET A 102 17.63 -25.52 0.69
C MET A 102 19.17 -25.57 0.64
N LEU A 103 19.81 -24.57 0.04
CA LEU A 103 21.27 -24.48 -0.04
C LEU A 103 21.91 -24.28 1.35
N HIS A 104 21.31 -23.43 2.18
CA HIS A 104 21.74 -23.22 3.56
C HIS A 104 21.55 -24.48 4.44
N PHE A 105 20.51 -25.26 4.22
CA PHE A 105 20.33 -26.56 4.90
C PHE A 105 21.50 -27.52 4.62
N PHE A 106 22.03 -27.53 3.40
CA PHE A 106 23.23 -28.29 3.03
C PHE A 106 24.56 -27.59 3.38
N HIS A 107 24.53 -26.50 4.15
CA HIS A 107 25.70 -25.69 4.54
C HIS A 107 26.46 -25.07 3.35
N ILE A 108 25.79 -24.87 2.21
CA ILE A 108 26.33 -24.13 1.07
C ILE A 108 25.88 -22.68 1.22
N THR A 109 26.63 -21.90 2.00
CA THR A 109 26.27 -20.52 2.38
C THR A 109 26.49 -19.56 1.21
N ILE A 110 25.46 -19.39 0.39
CA ILE A 110 25.42 -18.43 -0.73
C ILE A 110 24.55 -17.23 -0.33
N ASP A 111 25.00 -16.02 -0.68
CA ASP A 111 24.23 -14.79 -0.51
C ASP A 111 22.96 -14.79 -1.38
N ILE A 112 21.85 -14.27 -0.85
CA ILE A 112 20.55 -14.22 -1.54
C ILE A 112 20.66 -13.49 -2.88
N ARG A 113 21.51 -12.47 -2.99
CA ARG A 113 21.77 -11.76 -4.25
C ARG A 113 22.24 -12.70 -5.35
N ASN A 114 23.18 -13.60 -5.04
CA ASN A 114 23.71 -14.54 -6.03
C ASN A 114 22.65 -15.57 -6.45
N VAL A 115 21.80 -16.01 -5.52
CA VAL A 115 20.66 -16.88 -5.84
C VAL A 115 19.74 -16.18 -6.84
N CYS A 116 19.38 -14.91 -6.61
CA CYS A 116 18.53 -14.14 -7.51
C CYS A 116 19.18 -13.94 -8.90
N VAL A 117 20.48 -13.61 -8.97
CA VAL A 117 21.21 -13.37 -10.24
C VAL A 117 21.25 -14.62 -11.12
N PHE A 118 21.46 -15.82 -10.54
CA PHE A 118 21.62 -17.07 -11.30
C PHE A 118 20.34 -17.90 -11.46
N LEU A 119 19.21 -17.41 -10.95
CA LEU A 119 17.93 -18.14 -11.03
C LEU A 119 17.41 -18.25 -12.47
N ALA A 120 17.43 -17.16 -13.25
CA ALA A 120 16.95 -17.20 -14.64
C ALA A 120 17.74 -18.16 -15.55
N PRO A 121 19.10 -18.19 -15.52
CA PRO A 121 19.89 -19.22 -16.21
C PRO A 121 19.54 -20.65 -15.80
N LEU A 122 19.29 -20.90 -14.51
CA LEU A 122 18.90 -22.22 -14.01
C LEU A 122 17.54 -22.66 -14.59
N PHE A 123 16.54 -21.80 -14.51
CA PHE A 123 15.20 -22.09 -15.06
C PHE A 123 15.19 -22.20 -16.58
N SER A 124 16.07 -21.48 -17.28
CA SER A 124 16.27 -21.67 -18.71
C SER A 124 16.77 -23.08 -19.05
N SER A 125 17.69 -23.62 -18.26
CA SER A 125 18.15 -25.01 -18.39
C SER A 125 17.00 -26.02 -18.25
N PHE A 126 16.13 -25.81 -17.25
CA PHE A 126 14.92 -26.62 -17.10
C PHE A 126 13.92 -26.43 -18.25
N THR A 127 13.82 -25.23 -18.81
CA THR A 127 12.95 -24.91 -19.96
C THR A 127 13.35 -25.74 -21.19
N ALA A 128 14.64 -25.92 -21.45
CA ALA A 128 15.12 -26.78 -22.55
C ALA A 128 14.65 -28.25 -22.38
N ILE A 129 14.72 -28.78 -21.15
CA ILE A 129 14.29 -30.15 -20.82
C ILE A 129 12.77 -30.30 -20.98
N VAL A 130 11.99 -29.33 -20.49
CA VAL A 130 10.52 -29.36 -20.64
C VAL A 130 10.12 -29.26 -22.11
N THR A 131 10.81 -28.42 -22.90
CA THR A 131 10.55 -28.28 -24.35
C THR A 131 10.81 -29.60 -25.10
N TYR A 132 11.83 -30.36 -24.72
CA TYR A 132 12.08 -31.70 -25.24
C TYR A 132 10.88 -32.62 -25.00
N HIS A 133 10.39 -32.70 -23.75
CA HIS A 133 9.27 -33.55 -23.39
C HIS A 133 7.96 -33.12 -24.06
N PHE A 134 7.72 -31.81 -24.16
CA PHE A 134 6.58 -31.25 -24.87
C PHE A 134 6.56 -31.68 -26.35
N THR A 135 7.69 -31.46 -27.04
CA THR A 135 7.79 -31.75 -28.47
C THR A 135 7.78 -33.25 -28.76
N LYS A 136 8.35 -34.06 -27.86
CA LYS A 136 8.30 -35.53 -27.94
C LYS A 136 6.87 -36.07 -27.97
N GLU A 137 5.92 -35.42 -27.28
CA GLU A 137 4.52 -35.85 -27.29
C GLU A 137 3.80 -35.55 -28.62
N LEU A 138 4.30 -34.60 -29.42
CA LEU A 138 3.71 -34.18 -30.69
C LEU A 138 4.14 -35.06 -31.88
N LYS A 139 5.38 -35.54 -31.86
CA LYS A 139 5.98 -36.31 -32.95
C LYS A 139 6.94 -37.38 -32.43
N ASP A 140 8.24 -37.13 -32.50
CA ASP A 140 9.31 -38.09 -32.21
C ASP A 140 10.41 -37.46 -31.36
N ALA A 141 11.26 -38.28 -30.76
CA ALA A 141 12.32 -37.80 -29.89
C ALA A 141 13.36 -36.95 -30.65
N GLY A 142 13.56 -37.15 -31.96
CA GLY A 142 14.47 -36.35 -32.77
C GLY A 142 14.01 -34.89 -32.89
N ALA A 143 12.72 -34.67 -33.15
CA ALA A 143 12.14 -33.32 -33.12
C ALA A 143 12.29 -32.66 -31.73
N GLY A 144 12.12 -33.43 -30.66
CA GLY A 144 12.29 -32.91 -29.31
C GLY A 144 13.72 -32.49 -28.97
N LEU A 145 14.73 -33.27 -29.36
CA LEU A 145 16.13 -32.91 -29.13
C LEU A 145 16.49 -31.63 -29.88
N LEU A 146 16.00 -31.48 -31.10
CA LEU A 146 16.25 -30.31 -31.92
C LEU A 146 15.56 -29.05 -31.36
N ALA A 147 14.30 -29.17 -30.92
CA ALA A 147 13.59 -28.07 -30.27
C ALA A 147 14.28 -27.62 -28.97
N ALA A 148 14.78 -28.56 -28.16
CA ALA A 148 15.53 -28.27 -26.94
C ALA A 148 16.87 -27.56 -27.23
N ALA A 149 17.59 -27.97 -28.28
CA ALA A 149 18.82 -27.28 -28.70
C ALA A 149 18.53 -25.86 -29.24
N MET A 150 17.44 -25.68 -29.99
CA MET A 150 17.06 -24.38 -30.54
C MET A 150 16.65 -23.38 -29.45
N ILE A 151 15.85 -23.80 -28.46
CA ILE A 151 15.39 -22.92 -27.38
C ILE A 151 16.51 -22.57 -26.39
N ALA A 152 17.53 -23.42 -26.26
CA ALA A 152 18.67 -23.15 -25.38
C ALA A 152 19.42 -21.86 -25.78
N VAL A 153 19.51 -21.59 -27.09
CA VAL A 153 20.25 -20.46 -27.66
C VAL A 153 19.36 -19.35 -28.25
N VAL A 154 18.03 -19.47 -28.22
CA VAL A 154 17.15 -18.50 -28.91
C VAL A 154 17.25 -17.09 -28.32
N PRO A 155 17.66 -16.06 -29.09
CA PRO A 155 17.85 -14.70 -28.59
C PRO A 155 16.59 -14.09 -27.98
N GLY A 156 15.42 -14.31 -28.59
CA GLY A 156 14.15 -13.79 -28.08
C GLY A 156 13.79 -14.25 -26.65
N TYR A 157 14.26 -15.42 -26.22
CA TYR A 157 14.11 -15.86 -24.82
C TYR A 157 15.28 -15.40 -23.94
N ILE A 158 16.50 -15.36 -24.49
CA ILE A 158 17.69 -14.92 -23.77
C ILE A 158 17.56 -13.47 -23.31
N SER A 159 16.97 -12.59 -24.14
CA SER A 159 16.82 -11.15 -23.85
C SER A 159 16.21 -10.84 -22.47
N ARG A 160 15.31 -11.68 -21.96
CA ARG A 160 14.65 -11.56 -20.64
C ARG A 160 15.03 -12.67 -19.65
N SER A 161 16.09 -13.42 -19.93
CA SER A 161 16.59 -14.50 -19.06
C SER A 161 18.11 -14.48 -18.88
N VAL A 162 18.76 -13.35 -19.17
CA VAL A 162 20.19 -13.14 -18.92
C VAL A 162 20.49 -13.21 -17.42
N ALA A 163 21.66 -13.69 -17.03
CA ALA A 163 22.10 -13.63 -15.64
C ALA A 163 22.11 -12.18 -15.12
N GLY A 164 21.49 -11.96 -13.96
CA GLY A 164 21.27 -10.63 -13.38
C GLY A 164 19.89 -10.03 -13.69
N SER A 165 19.16 -10.53 -14.68
CA SER A 165 17.75 -10.16 -14.93
C SER A 165 16.83 -11.00 -14.05
N TYR A 166 16.58 -10.55 -12.82
CA TYR A 166 15.72 -11.22 -11.85
C TYR A 166 14.26 -10.77 -11.98
N ASP A 167 13.68 -11.09 -13.15
CA ASP A 167 12.30 -10.78 -13.48
C ASP A 167 11.41 -12.04 -13.56
N ASN A 168 10.11 -11.85 -13.48
CA ASN A 168 9.09 -12.91 -13.41
C ASN A 168 9.08 -13.76 -14.69
N GLU A 169 9.40 -13.17 -15.83
CA GLU A 169 9.48 -13.80 -17.14
C GLU A 169 10.43 -15.00 -17.18
N GLY A 170 11.54 -14.94 -16.42
CA GLY A 170 12.55 -16.00 -16.39
C GLY A 170 11.99 -17.35 -15.94
N ILE A 171 11.10 -17.34 -14.95
CA ILE A 171 10.41 -18.51 -14.43
C ILE A 171 9.08 -18.79 -15.15
N ALA A 172 8.41 -17.75 -15.64
CA ALA A 172 7.10 -17.85 -16.28
C ALA A 172 7.10 -18.77 -17.51
N ILE A 173 8.11 -18.67 -18.37
CA ILE A 173 8.18 -19.48 -19.60
C ILE A 173 8.34 -20.97 -19.29
N PHE A 174 9.13 -21.30 -18.27
CA PHE A 174 9.21 -22.67 -17.76
C PHE A 174 7.83 -23.17 -17.28
N CYS A 175 7.14 -22.39 -16.45
CA CYS A 175 5.83 -22.74 -15.90
C CYS A 175 4.76 -22.91 -17.00
N MET A 176 4.78 -22.03 -18.00
CA MET A 176 3.89 -22.07 -19.15
C MET A 176 4.10 -23.36 -19.96
N LEU A 177 5.35 -23.70 -20.32
CA LEU A 177 5.64 -24.92 -21.07
C LEU A 177 5.35 -26.19 -20.26
N LEU A 178 5.61 -26.16 -18.95
CA LEU A 178 5.27 -27.27 -18.06
C LEU A 178 3.76 -27.50 -18.05
N THR A 179 2.97 -26.43 -17.94
CA THR A 179 1.51 -26.51 -17.98
C THR A 179 1.01 -27.03 -19.32
N TYR A 180 1.54 -26.54 -20.44
CA TYR A 180 1.18 -27.05 -21.78
C TYR A 180 1.56 -28.52 -21.97
N TYR A 181 2.71 -28.95 -21.46
CA TYR A 181 3.09 -30.36 -21.46
C TYR A 181 2.10 -31.22 -20.69
N MET A 182 1.74 -30.82 -19.47
CA MET A 182 0.78 -31.56 -18.65
C MET A 182 -0.62 -31.56 -19.29
N TRP A 183 -1.04 -30.45 -19.91
CA TRP A 183 -2.28 -30.35 -20.65
C TRP A 183 -2.34 -31.33 -21.84
N ILE A 184 -1.32 -31.33 -22.69
CA ILE A 184 -1.24 -32.24 -23.85
C ILE A 184 -1.28 -33.69 -23.38
N LYS A 185 -0.56 -34.00 -22.30
CA LYS A 185 -0.54 -35.36 -21.73
C LYS A 185 -1.90 -35.75 -21.16
N ALA A 186 -2.58 -34.83 -20.48
CA ALA A 186 -3.94 -35.02 -19.99
C ALA A 186 -4.93 -35.28 -21.13
N VAL A 187 -4.86 -34.52 -22.23
CA VAL A 187 -5.72 -34.72 -23.41
C VAL A 187 -5.48 -36.08 -24.08
N LYS A 188 -4.21 -36.48 -24.22
CA LYS A 188 -3.84 -37.75 -24.88
C LYS A 188 -4.26 -38.97 -24.06
N THR A 189 -4.02 -38.94 -22.75
CA THR A 189 -4.32 -40.05 -21.83
C THR A 189 -5.77 -40.05 -21.35
N GLY A 190 -6.37 -38.88 -21.13
CA GLY A 190 -7.72 -38.75 -20.55
C GLY A 190 -7.80 -39.07 -19.06
N SER A 191 -6.73 -38.84 -18.30
CA SER A 191 -6.65 -39.19 -16.87
C SER A 191 -6.80 -37.96 -15.96
N ILE A 192 -7.54 -38.14 -14.86
CA ILE A 192 -7.71 -37.14 -13.79
C ILE A 192 -6.37 -36.81 -13.13
N TYR A 193 -5.47 -37.78 -13.01
CA TYR A 193 -4.14 -37.57 -12.41
C TYR A 193 -3.32 -36.51 -13.17
N TRP A 194 -3.17 -36.69 -14.49
CA TRP A 194 -2.46 -35.71 -15.33
C TRP A 194 -3.16 -34.36 -15.38
N SER A 195 -4.48 -34.35 -15.29
CA SER A 195 -5.29 -33.13 -15.23
C SER A 195 -5.10 -32.36 -13.92
N SER A 196 -4.99 -33.08 -12.79
CA SER A 196 -4.72 -32.48 -11.49
C SER A 196 -3.30 -31.89 -11.41
N ILE A 197 -2.31 -32.60 -11.94
CA ILE A 197 -0.94 -32.06 -12.07
C ILE A 197 -0.91 -30.85 -13.00
N CYS A 198 -1.69 -30.86 -14.09
CA CYS A 198 -1.84 -29.69 -14.95
C CYS A 198 -2.44 -28.50 -14.18
N ALA A 199 -3.42 -28.72 -13.31
CA ALA A 199 -3.99 -27.66 -12.47
C ALA A 199 -2.96 -27.11 -11.45
N LEU A 200 -2.12 -27.97 -10.86
CA LEU A 200 -1.03 -27.53 -9.97
C LEU A 200 0.06 -26.75 -10.72
N ALA A 201 0.43 -27.19 -11.94
CA ALA A 201 1.35 -26.44 -12.79
C ALA A 201 0.76 -25.08 -13.20
N TYR A 202 -0.53 -25.03 -13.48
CA TYR A 202 -1.26 -23.80 -13.74
C TYR A 202 -1.30 -22.89 -12.51
N PHE A 203 -1.54 -23.41 -11.31
CA PHE A 203 -1.47 -22.63 -10.06
C PHE A 203 -0.08 -22.01 -9.86
N TYR A 204 0.98 -22.78 -10.10
CA TYR A 204 2.35 -22.27 -10.02
C TYR A 204 2.60 -21.16 -11.05
N MET A 205 2.07 -21.31 -12.27
CA MET A 205 2.09 -20.27 -13.30
C MET A 205 1.36 -19.00 -12.86
N VAL A 206 0.14 -19.12 -12.32
CA VAL A 206 -0.66 -18.00 -11.79
C VAL A 206 0.09 -17.27 -10.68
N SER A 207 0.76 -18.00 -9.79
CA SER A 207 1.56 -17.41 -8.71
C SER A 207 2.80 -16.68 -9.20
N SER A 208 3.29 -16.98 -10.41
CA SER A 208 4.56 -16.48 -10.94
C SER A 208 4.42 -15.30 -11.90
N TRP A 209 3.39 -15.29 -12.77
CA TRP A 209 3.28 -14.26 -13.80
C TRP A 209 1.83 -14.00 -14.23
N GLY A 210 1.52 -12.72 -14.49
CA GLY A 210 0.20 -12.26 -14.94
C GLY A 210 -0.24 -12.79 -16.31
N GLY A 211 0.65 -13.39 -17.10
CA GLY A 211 0.28 -14.03 -18.36
C GLY A 211 -0.47 -15.36 -18.22
N TYR A 212 -0.86 -15.78 -17.01
CA TYR A 212 -1.78 -16.90 -16.82
C TYR A 212 -3.13 -16.69 -17.55
N VAL A 213 -3.53 -15.43 -17.78
CA VAL A 213 -4.72 -15.05 -18.56
C VAL A 213 -4.61 -15.53 -20.02
N PHE A 214 -3.40 -15.54 -20.59
CA PHE A 214 -3.17 -16.09 -21.94
C PHE A 214 -3.44 -17.61 -21.95
N LEU A 215 -2.96 -18.31 -20.92
CA LEU A 215 -3.08 -19.76 -20.80
C LEU A 215 -4.54 -20.20 -20.63
N ILE A 216 -5.27 -19.53 -19.73
CA ILE A 216 -6.67 -19.84 -19.45
C ILE A 216 -7.61 -19.46 -20.60
N ASN A 217 -7.19 -18.65 -21.56
CA ASN A 217 -7.95 -18.39 -22.79
C ASN A 217 -7.57 -19.34 -23.93
N LEU A 218 -6.32 -19.80 -24.00
CA LEU A 218 -5.87 -20.71 -25.03
C LEU A 218 -6.39 -22.15 -24.83
N ILE A 219 -6.45 -22.64 -23.59
CA ILE A 219 -6.96 -24.00 -23.31
C ILE A 219 -8.45 -24.15 -23.69
N PRO A 220 -9.37 -23.26 -23.28
CA PRO A 220 -10.77 -23.30 -23.72
C PRO A 220 -10.92 -23.12 -25.22
N LEU A 221 -10.15 -22.22 -25.84
CA LEU A 221 -10.18 -22.03 -27.29
C LEU A 221 -9.82 -23.32 -28.02
N HIS A 222 -8.82 -24.06 -27.54
CA HIS A 222 -8.47 -25.38 -28.07
C HIS A 222 -9.62 -26.39 -27.92
N VAL A 223 -10.28 -26.44 -26.76
CA VAL A 223 -11.44 -27.33 -26.53
C VAL A 223 -12.61 -26.96 -27.43
N LEU A 224 -12.87 -25.67 -27.62
CA LEU A 224 -13.91 -25.18 -28.53
C LEU A 224 -13.63 -25.58 -29.99
N VAL A 225 -12.39 -25.44 -30.46
CA VAL A 225 -12.00 -25.90 -31.81
C VAL A 225 -12.12 -27.43 -31.93
N LEU A 226 -11.81 -28.20 -30.88
CA LEU A 226 -12.03 -29.64 -30.87
C LEU A 226 -13.52 -30.01 -30.97
N MET A 227 -14.42 -29.21 -30.38
CA MET A 227 -15.87 -29.37 -30.58
C MET A 227 -16.27 -29.05 -32.02
N LEU A 228 -15.83 -27.93 -32.56
CA LEU A 228 -16.17 -27.50 -33.93
C LEU A 228 -15.66 -28.46 -35.00
N THR A 229 -14.50 -29.09 -34.78
CA THR A 229 -13.94 -30.11 -35.68
C THR A 229 -14.58 -31.49 -35.51
N GLY A 230 -15.53 -31.66 -34.58
CA GLY A 230 -16.22 -32.92 -34.32
C GLY A 230 -15.33 -33.97 -33.63
N ARG A 231 -14.20 -33.58 -33.05
CA ARG A 231 -13.24 -34.48 -32.37
C ARG A 231 -13.41 -34.52 -30.86
N PHE A 232 -14.53 -34.01 -30.35
CA PHE A 232 -14.83 -34.03 -28.92
C PHE A 232 -14.98 -35.47 -28.41
N SER A 233 -14.39 -35.76 -27.25
CA SER A 233 -14.34 -37.11 -26.67
C SER A 233 -14.41 -37.02 -25.14
N HIS A 234 -14.82 -38.10 -24.48
CA HIS A 234 -14.82 -38.19 -23.01
C HIS A 234 -13.45 -37.88 -22.38
N ARG A 235 -12.35 -38.19 -23.08
CA ARG A 235 -10.98 -37.86 -22.61
C ARG A 235 -10.79 -36.34 -22.46
N ILE A 236 -11.27 -35.57 -23.45
CA ILE A 236 -11.18 -34.10 -23.45
C ILE A 236 -12.11 -33.53 -22.39
N TYR A 237 -13.32 -34.08 -22.25
CA TYR A 237 -14.27 -33.69 -21.20
C TYR A 237 -13.66 -33.85 -19.79
N VAL A 238 -13.13 -35.03 -19.48
CA VAL A 238 -12.50 -35.31 -18.17
C VAL A 238 -11.30 -34.39 -17.94
N ALA A 239 -10.44 -34.22 -18.94
CA ALA A 239 -9.26 -33.38 -18.82
C ALA A 239 -9.61 -31.91 -18.56
N TYR A 240 -10.48 -31.34 -19.40
CA TYR A 240 -10.83 -29.93 -19.32
C TYR A 240 -11.62 -29.58 -18.06
N CYS A 241 -12.65 -30.36 -17.70
CA CYS A 241 -13.47 -30.07 -16.54
C CYS A 241 -12.66 -30.14 -15.24
N THR A 242 -11.76 -31.12 -15.14
CA THR A 242 -10.88 -31.26 -13.96
C THR A 242 -9.91 -30.07 -13.85
N VAL A 243 -9.26 -29.70 -14.96
CA VAL A 243 -8.34 -28.55 -15.00
C VAL A 243 -9.06 -27.25 -14.68
N TYR A 244 -10.27 -27.06 -15.22
CA TYR A 244 -11.06 -25.86 -14.97
C TYR A 244 -11.44 -25.73 -13.49
N CYS A 245 -12.08 -26.75 -12.90
CA CYS A 245 -12.52 -26.67 -11.51
C CYS A 245 -11.36 -26.49 -10.53
N LEU A 246 -10.31 -27.32 -10.63
CA LEU A 246 -9.16 -27.21 -9.73
C LEU A 246 -8.34 -25.94 -10.00
N GLY A 247 -8.10 -25.62 -11.27
CA GLY A 247 -7.32 -24.46 -11.68
C GLY A 247 -7.96 -23.14 -11.23
N THR A 248 -9.28 -23.00 -11.35
CA THR A 248 -10.00 -21.80 -10.91
C THR A 248 -10.00 -21.66 -9.38
N ILE A 249 -10.22 -22.75 -8.63
CA ILE A 249 -10.17 -22.69 -7.15
C ILE A 249 -8.76 -22.34 -6.67
N LEU A 250 -7.73 -22.95 -7.26
CA LEU A 250 -6.35 -22.67 -6.89
C LEU A 250 -5.92 -21.25 -7.26
N SER A 251 -6.34 -20.73 -8.43
CA SER A 251 -5.98 -19.36 -8.83
C SER A 251 -6.57 -18.30 -7.91
N MET A 252 -7.76 -18.54 -7.35
CA MET A 252 -8.40 -17.63 -6.38
C MET A 252 -7.63 -17.49 -5.05
N GLN A 253 -6.76 -18.45 -4.71
CA GLN A 253 -5.99 -18.41 -3.47
C GLN A 253 -4.86 -17.38 -3.49
N ILE A 254 -4.46 -16.91 -4.68
CA ILE A 254 -3.45 -15.87 -4.80
C ILE A 254 -4.10 -14.51 -4.49
N SER A 255 -3.66 -13.84 -3.42
CA SER A 255 -4.27 -12.60 -2.92
C SER A 255 -4.41 -11.50 -3.98
N PHE A 256 -3.42 -11.38 -4.88
CA PHE A 256 -3.48 -10.44 -6.00
C PHE A 256 -4.59 -10.73 -7.02
N VAL A 257 -4.92 -12.02 -7.21
CA VAL A 257 -5.94 -12.48 -8.15
C VAL A 257 -7.32 -12.44 -7.49
N GLY A 258 -7.44 -12.91 -6.25
CA GLY A 258 -8.68 -12.91 -5.48
C GLY A 258 -9.86 -13.49 -6.28
N PHE A 259 -10.93 -12.71 -6.44
CA PHE A 259 -12.15 -13.12 -7.15
C PHE A 259 -12.18 -12.75 -8.65
N GLN A 260 -11.06 -12.28 -9.22
CA GLN A 260 -10.98 -11.96 -10.65
C GLN A 260 -11.41 -13.11 -11.58
N PRO A 261 -11.09 -14.40 -11.32
CA PRO A 261 -11.46 -15.49 -12.22
C PRO A 261 -12.97 -15.68 -12.44
N VAL A 262 -13.81 -15.17 -11.52
CA VAL A 262 -15.29 -15.23 -11.62
C VAL A 262 -15.93 -13.90 -11.98
N GLN A 263 -15.27 -12.78 -11.68
CA GLN A 263 -15.82 -11.43 -11.92
C GLN A 263 -15.34 -10.79 -13.22
N SER A 264 -14.11 -11.10 -13.67
CA SER A 264 -13.48 -10.46 -14.84
C SER A 264 -13.94 -11.10 -16.15
N SER A 265 -14.21 -10.26 -17.16
CA SER A 265 -14.53 -10.72 -18.52
C SER A 265 -13.44 -11.58 -19.16
N GLU A 266 -12.18 -11.42 -18.73
CA GLU A 266 -11.01 -12.13 -19.26
C GLU A 266 -11.05 -13.65 -19.04
N HIS A 267 -11.82 -14.11 -18.04
CA HIS A 267 -11.95 -15.52 -17.68
C HIS A 267 -13.27 -16.14 -18.16
N MET A 268 -14.15 -15.34 -18.76
CA MET A 268 -15.48 -15.78 -19.19
C MET A 268 -15.43 -16.79 -20.34
N ALA A 269 -14.38 -16.77 -21.17
CA ALA A 269 -14.18 -17.78 -22.21
C ALA A 269 -14.06 -19.19 -21.60
N ALA A 270 -13.34 -19.32 -20.48
CA ALA A 270 -13.19 -20.60 -19.79
C ALA A 270 -14.52 -21.05 -19.16
N PHE A 271 -15.26 -20.15 -18.52
CA PHE A 271 -16.58 -20.48 -17.98
C PHE A 271 -17.59 -20.86 -19.07
N GLY A 272 -17.60 -20.12 -20.19
CA GLY A 272 -18.49 -20.38 -21.32
C GLY A 272 -18.23 -21.73 -21.98
N VAL A 273 -16.96 -22.08 -22.23
CA VAL A 273 -16.60 -23.40 -22.79
C VAL A 273 -16.84 -24.52 -21.78
N PHE A 274 -16.69 -24.27 -20.48
CA PHE A 274 -17.07 -25.23 -19.43
C PHE A 274 -18.57 -25.53 -19.46
N GLY A 275 -19.42 -24.50 -19.50
CA GLY A 275 -20.86 -24.68 -19.66
C GLY A 275 -21.22 -25.41 -20.95
N LEU A 276 -20.58 -25.05 -22.06
CA LEU A 276 -20.78 -25.73 -23.36
C LEU A 276 -20.35 -27.20 -23.32
N CYS A 277 -19.26 -27.55 -22.62
CA CYS A 277 -18.82 -28.94 -22.43
C CYS A 277 -19.89 -29.77 -21.72
N GLN A 278 -20.50 -29.22 -20.66
CA GLN A 278 -21.55 -29.90 -19.91
C GLN A 278 -22.77 -30.17 -20.80
N ILE A 279 -23.22 -29.16 -21.53
CA ILE A 279 -24.36 -29.28 -22.46
C ILE A 279 -24.05 -30.30 -23.56
N HIS A 280 -22.89 -30.18 -24.21
CA HIS A 280 -22.51 -31.08 -25.30
C HIS A 280 -22.42 -32.54 -24.84
N ALA A 281 -21.79 -32.81 -23.71
CA ALA A 281 -21.68 -34.17 -23.16
C ALA A 281 -23.04 -34.74 -22.75
N PHE A 282 -23.91 -33.93 -22.15
CA PHE A 282 -25.26 -34.34 -21.77
C PHE A 282 -26.14 -34.64 -22.99
N VAL A 283 -26.07 -33.79 -24.02
CA VAL A 283 -26.80 -33.97 -25.28
C VAL A 283 -26.35 -35.24 -25.99
N ASP A 284 -25.04 -35.51 -26.04
CA ASP A 284 -24.49 -36.72 -26.66
C ASP A 284 -24.93 -37.99 -25.91
N TYR A 285 -24.95 -37.92 -24.57
CA TYR A 285 -25.51 -38.99 -23.73
C TYR A 285 -27.01 -39.22 -24.02
N LEU A 286 -27.81 -38.16 -24.08
CA LEU A 286 -29.24 -38.26 -24.37
C LEU A 286 -29.52 -38.83 -25.76
N ARG A 287 -28.73 -38.41 -26.77
CA ARG A 287 -28.80 -38.90 -28.15
C ARG A 287 -28.56 -40.41 -28.21
N SER A 288 -27.72 -40.96 -27.34
CA SER A 288 -27.47 -42.40 -27.27
C SER A 288 -28.63 -43.21 -26.65
N LYS A 289 -29.53 -42.57 -25.88
CA LYS A 289 -30.61 -43.23 -25.13
C LYS A 289 -32.01 -43.06 -25.76
N LEU A 290 -32.19 -42.10 -26.66
CA LEU A 290 -33.49 -41.75 -27.25
C LEU A 290 -33.55 -42.02 -28.75
N ASN A 291 -34.76 -42.28 -29.26
CA ASN A 291 -35.01 -42.37 -30.70
C ASN A 291 -34.87 -40.99 -31.36
N ALA A 292 -34.37 -40.94 -32.61
CA ALA A 292 -34.03 -39.70 -33.31
C ALA A 292 -35.18 -38.67 -33.38
N GLN A 293 -36.42 -39.13 -33.55
CA GLN A 293 -37.60 -38.25 -33.60
C GLN A 293 -37.95 -37.63 -32.23
N GLN A 294 -37.83 -38.41 -31.14
CA GLN A 294 -38.07 -37.91 -29.77
C GLN A 294 -36.96 -36.97 -29.33
N PHE A 295 -35.72 -37.26 -29.73
CA PHE A 295 -34.57 -36.40 -29.48
C PHE A 295 -34.72 -35.04 -30.18
N GLU A 296 -35.19 -34.98 -31.43
CA GLU A 296 -35.31 -33.71 -32.15
C GLU A 296 -36.33 -32.75 -31.50
N ILE A 297 -37.46 -33.29 -31.02
CA ILE A 297 -38.49 -32.52 -30.31
C ILE A 297 -37.96 -32.02 -28.96
N LEU A 298 -37.33 -32.90 -28.17
CA LEU A 298 -36.80 -32.54 -26.86
C LEU A 298 -35.61 -31.57 -26.97
N PHE A 299 -34.75 -31.76 -27.96
CA PHE A 299 -33.61 -30.89 -28.24
C PHE A 299 -34.05 -29.47 -28.62
N LYS A 300 -35.03 -29.32 -29.53
CA LYS A 300 -35.59 -27.99 -29.87
C LYS A 300 -36.21 -27.29 -28.65
N SER A 301 -36.90 -28.05 -27.80
CA SER A 301 -37.57 -27.54 -26.59
C SER A 301 -36.56 -27.07 -25.52
N VAL A 302 -35.58 -27.91 -25.20
CA VAL A 302 -34.55 -27.62 -24.18
C VAL A 302 -33.59 -26.54 -24.67
N PHE A 303 -33.18 -26.57 -25.93
CA PHE A 303 -32.30 -25.55 -26.51
C PHE A 303 -32.97 -24.16 -26.51
N SER A 304 -34.27 -24.09 -26.83
CA SER A 304 -35.02 -22.83 -26.78
C SER A 304 -35.16 -22.31 -25.34
N LEU A 305 -35.42 -23.18 -24.36
CA LEU A 305 -35.54 -22.80 -22.95
C LEU A 305 -34.19 -22.36 -22.34
N VAL A 306 -33.14 -23.14 -22.52
CA VAL A 306 -31.79 -22.83 -22.01
C VAL A 306 -31.23 -21.61 -22.71
N GLY A 307 -31.45 -21.46 -24.03
CA GLY A 307 -31.09 -20.27 -24.78
C GLY A 307 -31.79 -19.03 -24.25
N PHE A 308 -33.10 -19.10 -23.96
CA PHE A 308 -33.85 -17.99 -23.37
C PHE A 308 -33.33 -17.61 -21.98
N VAL A 309 -33.06 -18.60 -21.11
CA VAL A 309 -32.53 -18.38 -19.75
C VAL A 309 -31.12 -17.80 -19.77
N LEU A 310 -30.23 -18.33 -20.61
CA LEU A 310 -28.86 -17.80 -20.74
C LEU A 310 -28.86 -16.38 -21.34
N LEU A 311 -29.74 -16.11 -22.29
CA LEU A 311 -29.88 -14.77 -22.87
C LEU A 311 -30.42 -13.78 -21.83
N THR A 312 -31.45 -14.14 -21.07
CA THR A 312 -32.00 -13.26 -20.01
C THR A 312 -31.00 -13.04 -18.89
N VAL A 313 -30.37 -14.09 -18.36
CA VAL A 313 -29.33 -13.97 -17.31
C VAL A 313 -28.12 -13.19 -17.82
N GLY A 314 -27.64 -13.47 -19.03
CA GLY A 314 -26.51 -12.74 -19.64
C GLY A 314 -26.81 -11.26 -19.84
N THR A 315 -28.01 -10.93 -20.33
CA THR A 315 -28.45 -9.53 -20.52
C THR A 315 -28.59 -8.81 -19.18
N VAL A 316 -29.14 -9.47 -18.16
CA VAL A 316 -29.25 -8.91 -16.79
C VAL A 316 -27.88 -8.71 -16.15
N LEU A 317 -26.97 -9.67 -16.26
CA LEU A 317 -25.61 -9.54 -15.71
C LEU A 317 -24.80 -8.44 -16.40
N MET A 318 -24.99 -8.25 -17.71
CA MET A 318 -24.35 -7.19 -18.48
C MET A 318 -24.93 -5.81 -18.15
N LEU A 319 -26.25 -5.70 -18.02
CA LEU A 319 -26.93 -4.44 -17.64
C LEU A 319 -26.68 -4.03 -16.19
N THR A 320 -26.50 -4.98 -15.27
CA THR A 320 -26.24 -4.69 -13.85
C THR A 320 -24.80 -4.33 -13.53
N GLY A 321 -23.88 -4.40 -14.50
CA GLY A 321 -22.48 -4.04 -14.31
C GLY A 321 -21.72 -4.93 -13.32
N LYS A 322 -22.28 -6.09 -12.93
CA LYS A 322 -21.65 -7.01 -11.97
C LYS A 322 -20.45 -7.78 -12.54
N ILE A 323 -20.33 -7.85 -13.88
CA ILE A 323 -19.14 -8.38 -14.57
C ILE A 323 -18.27 -7.20 -14.95
N SER A 324 -17.04 -7.18 -14.45
CA SER A 324 -16.08 -6.12 -14.77
C SER A 324 -15.68 -6.21 -16.25
N PRO A 325 -15.63 -5.07 -16.97
CA PRO A 325 -15.17 -5.04 -18.36
C PRO A 325 -13.67 -5.40 -18.45
N TRP A 326 -13.20 -5.60 -19.68
CA TRP A 326 -11.79 -5.83 -19.99
C TRP A 326 -10.91 -4.75 -19.37
N THR A 327 -9.80 -5.14 -18.75
CA THR A 327 -8.85 -4.16 -18.25
C THR A 327 -8.14 -3.46 -19.42
N GLY A 328 -7.76 -2.19 -19.24
CA GLY A 328 -7.18 -1.38 -20.32
C GLY A 328 -5.93 -1.98 -20.96
N ARG A 329 -5.10 -2.72 -20.18
CA ARG A 329 -3.90 -3.38 -20.69
C ARG A 329 -4.23 -4.53 -21.66
N PHE A 330 -5.14 -5.42 -21.29
CA PHE A 330 -5.55 -6.51 -22.18
C PHE A 330 -6.41 -6.01 -23.35
N TYR A 331 -7.25 -4.99 -23.12
CA TYR A 331 -8.02 -4.37 -24.20
C TYR A 331 -7.12 -3.76 -25.27
N SER A 332 -5.99 -3.15 -24.89
CA SER A 332 -5.01 -2.59 -25.83
C SER A 332 -4.36 -3.63 -26.75
N LEU A 333 -4.37 -4.92 -26.37
CA LEU A 333 -3.87 -6.01 -27.22
C LEU A 333 -4.89 -6.44 -28.28
N LEU A 334 -6.18 -6.16 -28.05
CA LEU A 334 -7.26 -6.41 -29.01
C LEU A 334 -7.49 -5.18 -29.90
N ASP A 335 -7.45 -3.99 -29.30
CA ASP A 335 -7.48 -2.70 -29.99
C ASP A 335 -6.18 -1.92 -29.72
N PRO A 336 -5.19 -2.00 -30.62
CA PRO A 336 -3.90 -1.33 -30.45
C PRO A 336 -3.99 0.21 -30.48
N SER A 337 -5.13 0.78 -30.86
CA SER A 337 -5.30 2.23 -30.93
C SER A 337 -5.70 2.83 -29.58
N TYR A 338 -6.35 2.05 -28.71
CA TYR A 338 -6.97 2.54 -27.49
C TYR A 338 -5.95 3.13 -26.50
N ALA A 339 -4.85 2.42 -26.24
CA ALA A 339 -3.84 2.88 -25.28
C ALA A 339 -3.22 4.21 -25.71
N LYS A 340 -2.85 4.34 -26.99
CA LYS A 340 -2.24 5.55 -27.54
C LYS A 340 -3.15 6.78 -27.43
N ASN A 341 -4.46 6.59 -27.63
CA ASN A 341 -5.42 7.69 -27.70
C ASN A 341 -5.97 8.09 -26.33
N ASN A 342 -6.14 7.14 -25.40
CA ASN A 342 -6.89 7.36 -24.17
C ASN A 342 -6.06 7.24 -22.89
N ILE A 343 -4.98 6.44 -22.88
CA ILE A 343 -4.20 6.13 -21.67
C ILE A 343 -2.69 6.34 -21.95
N PRO A 344 -2.18 7.57 -21.81
CA PRO A 344 -0.81 7.90 -22.22
C PRO A 344 0.25 7.12 -21.45
N ILE A 345 -0.02 6.71 -20.20
CA ILE A 345 0.92 5.96 -19.36
C ILE A 345 1.19 4.53 -19.86
N ILE A 346 0.21 3.88 -20.51
CA ILE A 346 0.42 2.56 -21.11
C ILE A 346 1.26 2.71 -22.39
N ALA A 347 0.99 3.75 -23.18
CA ALA A 347 1.69 4.00 -24.44
C ALA A 347 3.11 4.56 -24.27
N SER A 348 3.44 5.13 -23.11
CA SER A 348 4.77 5.69 -22.83
C SER A 348 5.85 4.63 -22.67
N VAL A 349 5.48 3.40 -22.32
CA VAL A 349 6.42 2.29 -22.15
C VAL A 349 6.88 1.78 -23.52
N SER A 350 8.18 1.80 -23.78
CA SER A 350 8.76 1.40 -25.07
C SER A 350 8.41 -0.04 -25.49
N GLU A 351 8.23 -0.93 -24.52
CA GLU A 351 7.89 -2.35 -24.72
C GLU A 351 6.48 -2.58 -25.29
N HIS A 352 5.59 -1.58 -25.17
CA HIS A 352 4.21 -1.65 -25.64
C HIS A 352 4.06 -1.29 -27.13
N GLN A 353 5.16 -0.98 -27.82
CA GLN A 353 5.13 -0.66 -29.23
C GLN A 353 4.97 -1.93 -30.10
N PRO A 354 4.43 -1.78 -31.33
CA PRO A 354 4.38 -2.86 -32.30
C PRO A 354 5.77 -3.31 -32.77
N THR A 355 5.93 -4.60 -33.04
CA THR A 355 7.17 -5.16 -33.57
C THR A 355 7.33 -4.93 -35.07
N THR A 356 8.53 -4.57 -35.51
CA THR A 356 8.89 -4.56 -36.92
C THR A 356 9.45 -5.91 -37.38
N TRP A 357 9.45 -6.17 -38.69
CA TRP A 357 9.99 -7.40 -39.26
C TRP A 357 11.49 -7.60 -38.95
N SER A 358 12.25 -6.51 -38.79
CA SER A 358 13.67 -6.58 -38.48
C SER A 358 13.90 -7.16 -37.09
N SER A 359 13.05 -6.82 -36.11
CA SER A 359 13.08 -7.43 -34.77
C SER A 359 12.76 -8.92 -34.80
N TYR A 360 11.77 -9.35 -35.61
CA TYR A 360 11.49 -10.78 -35.81
C TYR A 360 12.71 -11.55 -36.33
N TYR A 361 13.38 -11.01 -37.34
CA TYR A 361 14.57 -11.65 -37.89
C TYR A 361 15.74 -11.64 -36.91
N PHE A 362 15.92 -10.53 -36.19
CA PHE A 362 16.97 -10.37 -35.20
C PHE A 362 16.86 -11.41 -34.06
N ASP A 363 15.64 -11.65 -33.57
CA ASP A 363 15.40 -12.52 -32.42
C ASP A 363 15.34 -14.01 -32.75
N LEU A 364 14.97 -14.37 -33.99
CA LEU A 364 14.60 -15.75 -34.36
C LEU A 364 15.40 -16.31 -35.55
N GLN A 365 15.99 -15.46 -36.41
CA GLN A 365 16.78 -15.82 -37.60
C GLN A 365 16.21 -17.01 -38.41
N LEU A 366 16.73 -18.24 -38.26
CA LEU A 366 16.28 -19.43 -39.01
C LEU A 366 14.84 -19.82 -38.69
N LEU A 367 14.38 -19.58 -37.45
CA LEU A 367 13.10 -20.09 -36.97
C LEU A 367 11.93 -19.46 -37.74
N VAL A 368 12.03 -18.21 -38.18
CA VAL A 368 10.96 -17.53 -38.94
C VAL A 368 10.67 -18.22 -40.27
N PHE A 369 11.68 -18.80 -40.92
CA PHE A 369 11.52 -19.53 -42.18
C PHE A 369 11.03 -20.97 -41.96
N MET A 370 11.40 -21.60 -40.85
CA MET A 370 11.03 -22.97 -40.54
C MET A 370 9.65 -23.09 -39.87
N PHE A 371 9.12 -21.99 -39.34
CA PHE A 371 7.81 -21.98 -38.69
C PHE A 371 6.66 -22.34 -39.64
N PRO A 372 6.50 -21.74 -40.85
CA PRO A 372 5.48 -22.16 -41.80
C PRO A 372 5.59 -23.65 -42.21
N VAL A 373 6.81 -24.17 -42.32
CA VAL A 373 7.07 -25.59 -42.62
C VAL A 373 6.56 -26.48 -41.48
N GLY A 374 6.82 -26.08 -40.23
CA GLY A 374 6.29 -26.75 -39.04
C GLY A 374 4.76 -26.75 -38.99
N LEU A 375 4.12 -25.60 -39.27
CA LEU A 375 2.66 -25.52 -39.34
C LEU A 375 2.11 -26.43 -40.44
N TYR A 376 2.68 -26.40 -41.63
CA TYR A 376 2.26 -27.24 -42.75
C TYR A 376 2.23 -28.73 -42.37
N TYR A 377 3.27 -29.23 -41.69
CA TYR A 377 3.29 -30.62 -41.23
C TYR A 377 2.27 -30.92 -40.13
N CYS A 378 1.99 -29.94 -39.26
CA CYS A 378 0.94 -30.08 -38.24
C CYS A 378 -0.45 -30.15 -38.88
N PHE A 379 -0.71 -29.37 -39.94
CA PHE A 379 -1.95 -29.41 -40.71
C PHE A 379 -2.10 -30.67 -41.57
N ASN A 380 -1.01 -31.17 -42.15
CA ASN A 380 -1.08 -32.37 -42.99
C ASN A 380 -1.49 -33.61 -42.19
N ASN A 381 -1.06 -33.71 -40.93
CA ASN A 381 -1.40 -34.83 -40.04
C ASN A 381 -2.12 -34.33 -38.79
N LEU A 382 -3.40 -33.98 -38.89
CA LEU A 382 -4.17 -33.43 -37.76
C LEU A 382 -4.40 -34.47 -36.64
N SER A 383 -3.95 -34.11 -35.44
CA SER A 383 -4.14 -34.83 -34.17
C SER A 383 -4.67 -33.85 -33.14
N ASP A 384 -5.38 -34.35 -32.11
CA ASP A 384 -5.95 -33.53 -31.03
C ASP A 384 -4.86 -32.64 -30.39
N THR A 385 -3.66 -33.18 -30.21
CA THR A 385 -2.49 -32.46 -29.65
C THR A 385 -1.87 -31.46 -30.62
N ARG A 386 -2.00 -31.66 -31.94
CA ARG A 386 -1.43 -30.75 -32.96
C ARG A 386 -2.32 -29.54 -33.19
N ILE A 387 -3.64 -29.69 -33.05
CA ILE A 387 -4.59 -28.57 -33.09
C ILE A 387 -4.22 -27.55 -32.01
N PHE A 388 -3.89 -28.01 -30.80
CA PHE A 388 -3.40 -27.14 -29.73
C PHE A 388 -2.19 -26.29 -30.15
N VAL A 389 -1.17 -26.92 -30.74
CA VAL A 389 0.08 -26.22 -31.13
C VAL A 389 -0.14 -25.26 -32.29
N ILE A 390 -1.03 -25.58 -33.23
CA ILE A 390 -1.42 -24.67 -34.31
C ILE A 390 -2.07 -23.42 -33.71
N MET A 391 -3.05 -23.59 -32.80
CA MET A 391 -3.71 -22.47 -32.14
C MET A 391 -2.71 -21.64 -31.32
N TYR A 392 -1.84 -22.31 -30.55
CA TYR A 392 -0.78 -21.64 -29.81
C TYR A 392 0.12 -20.80 -30.73
N GLY A 393 0.54 -21.35 -31.87
CA GLY A 393 1.38 -20.67 -32.85
C GLY A 393 0.70 -19.43 -33.46
N VAL A 394 -0.53 -19.58 -33.94
CA VAL A 394 -1.27 -18.49 -34.61
C VAL A 394 -1.61 -17.37 -33.62
N THR A 395 -2.11 -17.72 -32.44
CA THR A 395 -2.48 -16.72 -31.43
C THR A 395 -1.26 -15.98 -30.90
N SER A 396 -0.14 -16.69 -30.63
CA SER A 396 1.08 -16.03 -30.15
C SER A 396 1.70 -15.11 -31.20
N MET A 397 1.65 -15.50 -32.48
CA MET A 397 2.16 -14.69 -33.60
C MET A 397 1.38 -13.39 -33.77
N TYR A 398 0.07 -13.41 -33.56
CA TYR A 398 -0.74 -12.18 -33.56
C TYR A 398 -0.34 -11.25 -32.41
N PHE A 399 -0.27 -11.77 -31.18
CA PHE A 399 0.06 -10.95 -30.02
C PHE A 399 1.48 -10.39 -30.05
N SER A 400 2.46 -11.15 -30.55
CA SER A 400 3.81 -10.63 -30.75
C SER A 400 3.86 -9.53 -31.81
N ALA A 401 2.97 -9.55 -32.81
CA ALA A 401 2.93 -8.51 -33.85
C ALA A 401 2.42 -7.18 -33.28
N VAL A 402 1.49 -7.24 -32.32
CA VAL A 402 0.91 -6.07 -31.67
C VAL A 402 1.85 -5.46 -30.63
N MET A 403 2.64 -6.28 -29.91
CA MET A 403 3.45 -5.82 -28.78
C MET A 403 4.81 -6.52 -28.70
N VAL A 404 5.91 -5.74 -28.64
CA VAL A 404 7.30 -6.25 -28.59
C VAL A 404 7.56 -7.16 -27.40
N ARG A 405 7.03 -6.83 -26.20
CA ARG A 405 7.20 -7.69 -25.01
C ARG A 405 6.69 -9.12 -25.21
N LEU A 406 5.66 -9.31 -26.05
CA LEU A 406 5.04 -10.62 -26.28
C LEU A 406 5.81 -11.48 -27.29
N MET A 407 6.93 -10.99 -27.82
CA MET A 407 7.88 -11.82 -28.56
C MET A 407 8.42 -12.99 -27.71
N LEU A 408 8.49 -12.79 -26.40
CA LEU A 408 8.91 -13.80 -25.43
C LEU A 408 8.02 -15.05 -25.44
N VAL A 409 6.69 -14.89 -25.56
CA VAL A 409 5.76 -16.03 -25.58
C VAL A 409 5.71 -16.73 -26.95
N LEU A 410 6.15 -16.04 -28.02
CA LEU A 410 6.29 -16.61 -29.35
C LEU A 410 7.53 -17.50 -29.47
N ALA A 411 8.65 -17.15 -28.85
CA ALA A 411 9.91 -17.88 -29.01
C ALA A 411 9.79 -19.40 -28.77
N PRO A 412 9.12 -19.90 -27.70
CA PRO A 412 8.98 -21.34 -27.47
C PRO A 412 8.24 -22.07 -28.59
N VAL A 413 7.11 -21.54 -29.05
CA VAL A 413 6.30 -22.20 -30.10
C VAL A 413 7.02 -22.21 -31.45
N MET A 414 7.80 -21.16 -31.73
CA MET A 414 8.69 -21.13 -32.89
C MET A 414 9.73 -22.24 -32.80
N CYS A 415 10.43 -22.40 -31.68
CA CYS A 415 11.41 -23.48 -31.50
C CYS A 415 10.78 -24.87 -31.70
N ILE A 416 9.57 -25.09 -31.17
CA ILE A 416 8.87 -26.39 -31.28
C ILE A 416 8.49 -26.69 -32.74
N LEU A 417 7.85 -25.74 -33.43
CA LEU A 417 7.39 -25.93 -34.82
C LEU A 417 8.57 -25.99 -35.80
N SER A 418 9.57 -25.12 -35.65
CA SER A 418 10.80 -25.18 -36.43
C SER A 418 11.56 -26.48 -36.17
N GLY A 419 11.59 -26.96 -34.93
CA GLY A 419 12.16 -28.26 -34.56
C GLY A 419 11.46 -29.43 -35.27
N ILE A 420 10.12 -29.41 -35.34
CA ILE A 420 9.32 -30.39 -36.09
C ILE A 420 9.61 -30.31 -37.59
N GLY A 421 9.67 -29.10 -38.15
CA GLY A 421 9.94 -28.86 -39.57
C GLY A 421 11.30 -29.38 -40.00
N VAL A 422 12.36 -28.98 -39.29
CA VAL A 422 13.73 -29.42 -39.57
C VAL A 422 13.91 -30.92 -39.33
N SER A 423 13.34 -31.47 -38.24
CA SER A 423 13.32 -32.93 -38.01
C SER A 423 12.68 -33.68 -39.17
N GLN A 424 11.58 -33.15 -39.73
CA GLN A 424 10.90 -33.81 -40.83
C GLN A 424 11.72 -33.77 -42.13
N VAL A 425 12.37 -32.65 -42.43
CA VAL A 425 13.30 -32.53 -43.55
C VAL A 425 14.45 -33.54 -43.39
N LEU A 426 15.12 -33.54 -42.25
CA LEU A 426 16.21 -34.48 -41.95
C LEU A 426 15.76 -35.93 -42.07
N THR A 427 14.63 -36.32 -41.46
CA THR A 427 14.12 -37.69 -41.51
C THR A 427 13.77 -38.14 -42.93
N THR A 428 13.30 -37.22 -43.78
CA THR A 428 12.90 -37.52 -45.16
C THR A 428 14.14 -37.76 -46.04
N TYR A 429 15.15 -36.88 -45.93
CA TYR A 429 16.35 -37.00 -46.76
C TYR A 429 17.36 -38.03 -46.22
N MET A 430 17.50 -38.19 -44.89
CA MET A 430 18.41 -39.20 -44.31
C MET A 430 18.01 -40.65 -44.64
N LYS A 431 16.72 -40.92 -44.85
CA LYS A 431 16.24 -42.24 -45.31
C LYS A 431 16.61 -42.56 -46.75
N ASN A 432 16.91 -41.55 -47.57
CA ASN A 432 17.26 -41.69 -48.98
C ASN A 432 18.77 -41.92 -49.20
N LEU A 433 19.58 -41.94 -48.14
CA LEU A 433 21.00 -42.29 -48.22
C LEU A 433 21.19 -43.81 -48.20
N ASP A 434 21.91 -44.33 -49.21
CA ASP A 434 22.23 -45.76 -49.35
C ASP A 434 23.05 -46.34 -48.18
N VAL A 435 23.67 -45.48 -47.37
CA VAL A 435 24.48 -45.85 -46.19
C VAL A 435 23.60 -46.30 -45.01
N SER A 436 22.29 -46.01 -45.00
CA SER A 436 21.42 -46.19 -43.83
C SER A 436 21.02 -47.65 -43.53
N ARG A 437 21.28 -48.62 -44.43
CA ARG A 437 21.06 -50.06 -44.16
C ARG A 437 22.08 -50.97 -44.90
N PRO A 438 22.96 -51.70 -44.20
CA PRO A 438 23.82 -52.69 -44.83
C PRO A 438 23.22 -54.11 -44.97
N ASP A 439 21.96 -54.38 -44.60
CA ASP A 439 21.40 -55.74 -44.70
C ASP A 439 19.94 -55.81 -45.16
N LYS A 440 19.78 -56.02 -46.47
CA LYS A 440 18.94 -57.07 -47.11
C LYS A 440 18.75 -56.72 -48.59
N LYS A 441 19.52 -57.38 -49.45
CA LYS A 441 19.19 -57.50 -50.87
C LYS A 441 17.86 -58.26 -50.99
N SER A 442 16.78 -57.59 -51.37
CA SER A 442 15.69 -58.22 -52.11
C SER A 442 15.38 -57.40 -53.35
N LYS A 443 15.60 -57.99 -54.51
CA LYS A 443 15.28 -57.46 -55.85
C LYS A 443 13.83 -56.95 -55.90
N LYS A 444 13.61 -55.66 -56.18
CA LYS A 444 12.45 -55.17 -56.93
C LYS A 444 12.71 -53.74 -57.48
N GLN A 445 12.60 -53.67 -58.80
CA GLN A 445 12.51 -52.51 -59.70
C GLN A 445 13.14 -51.18 -59.30
N GLN A 446 14.22 -50.89 -60.03
CA GLN A 446 14.87 -49.61 -60.19
C GLN A 446 13.95 -48.71 -61.05
N ASP A 447 13.18 -47.81 -60.42
CA ASP A 447 12.47 -46.74 -61.16
C ASP A 447 13.49 -45.74 -61.70
N SER A 448 13.60 -45.71 -63.03
CA SER A 448 14.67 -45.08 -63.81
C SER A 448 14.51 -43.57 -64.05
N THR A 449 13.85 -42.82 -63.15
CA THR A 449 13.52 -41.40 -63.43
C THR A 449 14.29 -40.37 -62.58
N TYR A 450 15.10 -40.77 -61.58
CA TYR A 450 15.87 -39.80 -60.77
C TYR A 450 17.22 -40.35 -60.25
N PRO A 451 18.31 -40.29 -61.04
CA PRO A 451 19.64 -40.76 -60.63
C PRO A 451 20.34 -39.89 -59.57
N ILE A 452 19.82 -38.68 -59.28
CA ILE A 452 20.45 -37.69 -58.35
C ILE A 452 19.87 -37.77 -56.92
N LYS A 453 19.02 -38.76 -56.59
CA LYS A 453 18.32 -38.81 -55.28
C LYS A 453 19.28 -38.85 -54.08
N ASN A 454 20.38 -39.60 -54.17
CA ASN A 454 21.34 -39.74 -53.06
C ASN A 454 22.20 -38.47 -52.88
N GLU A 455 22.69 -37.88 -53.99
CA GLU A 455 23.45 -36.63 -53.96
C GLU A 455 22.60 -35.43 -53.50
N VAL A 456 21.34 -35.32 -53.96
CA VAL A 456 20.39 -34.29 -53.50
C VAL A 456 20.10 -34.44 -52.00
N ALA A 457 19.97 -35.68 -51.51
CA ALA A 457 19.75 -35.92 -50.08
C ALA A 457 20.96 -35.53 -49.22
N SER A 458 22.17 -35.88 -49.65
CA SER A 458 23.42 -35.45 -49.00
C SER A 458 23.57 -33.92 -49.02
N GLY A 459 23.30 -33.28 -50.16
CA GLY A 459 23.32 -31.83 -50.31
C GLY A 459 22.34 -31.13 -49.37
N MET A 460 21.10 -31.63 -49.26
CA MET A 460 20.10 -31.04 -48.36
C MET A 460 20.47 -31.17 -46.87
N ILE A 461 21.11 -32.28 -46.48
CA ILE A 461 21.61 -32.46 -45.11
C ILE A 461 22.71 -31.45 -44.80
N LEU A 462 23.66 -31.25 -45.72
CA LEU A 462 24.73 -30.25 -45.56
C LEU A 462 24.18 -28.82 -45.49
N VAL A 463 23.21 -28.49 -46.35
CA VAL A 463 22.52 -27.18 -46.31
C VAL A 463 21.83 -26.97 -44.96
N MET A 464 21.11 -27.96 -44.47
CA MET A 464 20.43 -27.86 -43.17
C MET A 464 21.43 -27.72 -42.01
N ALA A 465 22.54 -28.45 -42.05
CA ALA A 465 23.61 -28.32 -41.07
C ALA A 465 24.24 -26.92 -41.09
N PHE A 466 24.50 -26.36 -42.29
CA PHE A 466 25.01 -25.01 -42.45
C PHE A 466 24.06 -23.95 -41.85
N PHE A 467 22.75 -24.08 -42.07
CA PHE A 467 21.77 -23.20 -41.47
C PHE A 467 21.75 -23.28 -39.93
N LEU A 468 21.84 -24.48 -39.35
CA LEU A 468 21.89 -24.66 -37.89
C LEU A 468 23.17 -24.08 -37.26
N ILE A 469 24.32 -24.22 -37.93
CA ILE A 469 25.59 -23.64 -37.49
C ILE A 469 25.50 -22.11 -37.55
N THR A 470 24.99 -21.56 -38.66
CA THR A 470 24.81 -20.11 -38.83
C THR A 470 23.85 -19.52 -37.79
N TYR A 471 22.75 -20.22 -37.49
CA TYR A 471 21.82 -19.86 -36.43
C TYR A 471 22.50 -19.79 -35.05
N THR A 472 23.40 -20.73 -34.76
CA THR A 472 24.16 -20.75 -33.50
C THR A 472 25.12 -19.56 -33.39
N PHE A 473 25.82 -19.22 -34.47
CA PHE A 473 26.70 -18.05 -34.52
C PHE A 473 25.92 -16.73 -34.37
N HIS A 474 24.82 -16.57 -35.11
CA HIS A 474 23.92 -15.42 -34.98
C HIS A 474 23.44 -15.25 -33.55
N SER A 475 22.93 -16.33 -32.96
CA SER A 475 22.38 -16.30 -31.60
C SER A 475 23.42 -15.91 -30.55
N THR A 476 24.64 -16.42 -30.70
CA THR A 476 25.76 -16.08 -29.82
C THR A 476 26.18 -14.62 -29.98
N TRP A 477 26.26 -14.12 -31.22
CA TRP A 477 26.62 -12.73 -31.50
C TRP A 477 25.57 -11.75 -30.96
N VAL A 478 24.28 -12.00 -31.20
CA VAL A 478 23.18 -11.16 -30.68
C VAL A 478 23.20 -11.12 -29.16
N THR A 479 23.37 -12.27 -28.51
CA THR A 479 23.45 -12.34 -27.04
C THR A 479 24.65 -11.56 -26.50
N SER A 480 25.81 -11.72 -27.14
CA SER A 480 27.07 -11.08 -26.75
C SER A 480 27.04 -9.56 -26.96
N GLU A 481 26.52 -9.05 -28.06
CA GLU A 481 26.66 -7.62 -28.37
C GLU A 481 25.42 -6.78 -28.02
N ALA A 482 24.21 -7.35 -28.09
CA ALA A 482 22.97 -6.58 -27.90
C ALA A 482 22.34 -6.76 -26.51
N TYR A 483 22.17 -8.00 -26.04
CA TYR A 483 21.38 -8.26 -24.82
C TYR A 483 22.20 -8.33 -23.52
N SER A 484 23.52 -8.47 -23.58
CA SER A 484 24.38 -8.58 -22.38
C SER A 484 24.96 -7.23 -21.92
N SER A 485 24.13 -6.20 -21.87
CA SER A 485 24.50 -4.87 -21.35
C SER A 485 23.74 -4.53 -20.06
N PRO A 486 24.43 -4.17 -18.96
CA PRO A 486 23.79 -3.67 -17.76
C PRO A 486 23.20 -2.28 -18.00
N SER A 487 22.06 -1.99 -17.37
CA SER A 487 21.42 -0.67 -17.42
C SER A 487 21.97 0.30 -16.37
N ILE A 488 22.64 -0.22 -15.34
CA ILE A 488 23.10 0.57 -14.20
C ILE A 488 24.49 1.14 -14.37
N VAL A 489 25.33 0.41 -15.09
CA VAL A 489 26.69 0.80 -15.44
C VAL A 489 26.68 1.13 -16.92
N LEU A 490 27.01 2.37 -17.26
CA LEU A 490 27.15 2.75 -18.66
C LEU A 490 28.57 2.45 -19.11
N SER A 491 28.71 1.82 -20.27
CA SER A 491 30.05 1.58 -20.85
C SER A 491 30.21 2.31 -22.17
N ALA A 492 31.29 3.07 -22.30
CA ALA A 492 31.74 3.66 -23.55
C ALA A 492 33.08 3.05 -23.99
N ARG A 493 33.41 3.24 -25.27
CA ARG A 493 34.70 2.89 -25.84
C ARG A 493 35.50 4.16 -26.11
N GLY A 494 36.73 4.21 -25.59
CA GLY A 494 37.70 5.24 -25.93
C GLY A 494 38.17 5.13 -27.38
N GLY A 495 38.80 6.18 -27.92
CA GLY A 495 39.33 6.18 -29.28
C GLY A 495 40.45 5.15 -29.53
N ASP A 496 41.06 4.65 -28.45
CA ASP A 496 42.06 3.58 -28.41
C ASP A 496 41.44 2.16 -28.28
N GLY A 497 40.12 2.07 -28.16
CA GLY A 497 39.40 0.83 -27.92
C GLY A 497 39.36 0.41 -26.44
N SER A 498 39.93 1.20 -25.53
CA SER A 498 39.79 0.98 -24.08
C SER A 498 38.33 1.14 -23.65
N ARG A 499 37.93 0.39 -22.62
CA ARG A 499 36.57 0.46 -22.08
C ARG A 499 36.53 1.43 -20.91
N ILE A 500 35.73 2.47 -21.03
CA ILE A 500 35.46 3.42 -19.95
C ILE A 500 34.08 3.08 -19.37
N ILE A 501 34.00 3.03 -18.05
CA ILE A 501 32.80 2.68 -17.31
C ILE A 501 32.38 3.91 -16.51
N PHE A 502 31.13 4.35 -16.69
CA PHE A 502 30.51 5.40 -15.89
C PHE A 502 29.53 4.77 -14.91
N ASP A 503 29.64 5.15 -13.66
CA ASP A 503 28.89 4.55 -12.55
C ASP A 503 28.16 5.58 -11.67
N ASP A 504 27.85 6.72 -12.29
CA ASP A 504 27.20 7.87 -11.68
C ASP A 504 25.87 7.52 -10.98
N PHE A 505 25.11 6.54 -11.48
CA PHE A 505 23.87 6.09 -10.84
C PHE A 505 24.12 5.54 -9.44
N ARG A 506 25.07 4.60 -9.31
CA ARG A 506 25.39 4.00 -8.00
C ARG A 506 26.02 5.03 -7.09
N GLU A 507 26.91 5.88 -7.60
CA GLU A 507 27.50 7.00 -6.86
C GLU A 507 26.42 7.89 -6.22
N ALA A 508 25.47 8.39 -7.02
CA ALA A 508 24.40 9.26 -6.56
C ALA A 508 23.48 8.57 -5.55
N TYR A 509 23.07 7.32 -5.82
CA TYR A 509 22.24 6.56 -4.87
C TYR A 509 22.97 6.27 -3.56
N TYR A 510 24.28 6.04 -3.60
CA TYR A 510 25.08 5.79 -2.41
C TYR A 510 25.29 7.05 -1.58
N TRP A 511 25.49 8.20 -2.22
CA TRP A 511 25.49 9.51 -1.57
C TRP A 511 24.14 9.75 -0.88
N LEU A 512 23.04 9.53 -1.59
CA LEU A 512 21.70 9.72 -1.04
C LEU A 512 21.46 8.83 0.19
N ARG A 513 22.01 7.61 0.20
CA ARG A 513 21.94 6.69 1.34
C ARG A 513 22.73 7.11 2.56
N HIS A 514 23.91 7.71 2.41
CA HIS A 514 24.81 7.98 3.54
C HIS A 514 24.77 9.44 4.02
N ASN A 515 24.32 10.37 3.17
CA ASN A 515 24.40 11.80 3.41
C ASN A 515 23.03 12.48 3.63
N THR A 516 21.94 11.72 3.64
CA THR A 516 20.59 12.26 3.93
C THR A 516 19.97 11.62 5.17
N PRO A 517 19.04 12.30 5.86
CA PRO A 517 18.24 11.71 6.93
C PRO A 517 17.53 10.41 6.49
N GLU A 518 17.35 9.46 7.41
CA GLU A 518 16.70 8.17 7.10
C GLU A 518 15.24 8.31 6.65
N ASP A 519 14.55 9.36 7.10
CA ASP A 519 13.18 9.72 6.76
C ASP A 519 13.06 10.67 5.55
N ALA A 520 14.18 10.95 4.86
CA ALA A 520 14.19 11.83 3.71
C ALA A 520 13.34 11.27 2.56
N LYS A 521 12.49 12.13 2.00
CA LYS A 521 11.56 11.81 0.91
C LYS A 521 12.09 12.35 -0.40
N VAL A 522 12.25 11.46 -1.37
CA VAL A 522 12.86 11.74 -2.68
C VAL A 522 11.77 11.74 -3.74
N MET A 523 11.66 12.84 -4.47
CA MET A 523 10.80 12.95 -5.65
C MET A 523 11.63 12.71 -6.91
N SER A 524 11.21 11.76 -7.74
CA SER A 524 11.80 11.46 -9.05
C SER A 524 10.69 11.05 -10.02
N TRP A 525 11.04 10.84 -11.30
CA TRP A 525 10.15 10.15 -12.21
C TRP A 525 9.95 8.67 -11.82
N TRP A 526 8.83 8.07 -12.25
CA TRP A 526 8.41 6.74 -11.79
C TRP A 526 9.35 5.61 -12.21
N ASP A 527 10.07 5.75 -13.34
CA ASP A 527 11.03 4.76 -13.85
C ASP A 527 12.08 4.34 -12.80
N TYR A 528 12.51 5.29 -11.97
CA TYR A 528 13.64 5.12 -11.04
C TYR A 528 13.21 4.68 -9.62
N GLY A 529 11.89 4.54 -9.40
CA GLY A 529 11.28 4.25 -8.10
C GLY A 529 11.92 3.09 -7.34
N TYR A 530 11.97 1.93 -8.00
CA TYR A 530 12.56 0.71 -7.45
C TYR A 530 14.05 0.82 -7.18
N GLN A 531 14.80 1.49 -8.06
CA GLN A 531 16.26 1.63 -7.91
C GLN A 531 16.60 2.50 -6.71
N ILE A 532 15.92 3.64 -6.54
CA ILE A 532 16.11 4.53 -5.38
C ILE A 532 15.80 3.77 -4.09
N THR A 533 14.68 3.05 -4.05
CA THR A 533 14.27 2.34 -2.83
C THR A 533 15.19 1.16 -2.51
N ALA A 534 15.71 0.45 -3.51
CA ALA A 534 16.61 -0.69 -3.31
C ALA A 534 18.07 -0.29 -3.02
N MET A 535 18.57 0.77 -3.67
CA MET A 535 19.97 1.19 -3.56
C MET A 535 20.18 2.31 -2.56
N ALA A 536 19.43 3.41 -2.71
CA ALA A 536 19.52 4.57 -1.83
C ALA A 536 18.85 4.31 -0.47
N ASN A 537 17.90 3.37 -0.42
CA ASN A 537 17.16 3.01 0.79
C ASN A 537 16.48 4.24 1.43
N ARG A 538 15.80 5.03 0.61
CA ARG A 538 15.03 6.22 1.00
C ARG A 538 13.59 6.14 0.52
N THR A 539 12.73 6.94 1.14
CA THR A 539 11.30 6.96 0.85
C THR A 539 11.05 7.67 -0.47
N ILE A 540 10.21 7.07 -1.32
CA ILE A 540 9.87 7.61 -2.64
C ILE A 540 8.37 7.86 -2.81
N LEU A 541 8.04 8.91 -3.56
CA LEU A 541 6.66 9.34 -3.79
C LEU A 541 5.95 8.52 -4.87
N VAL A 542 6.63 8.23 -5.98
CA VAL A 542 6.07 7.49 -7.11
C VAL A 542 6.98 6.33 -7.48
N ASP A 543 6.37 5.25 -7.92
CA ASP A 543 7.08 4.01 -8.16
C ASP A 543 6.68 3.40 -9.51
N ASN A 544 7.44 2.41 -9.95
CA ASN A 544 7.33 1.85 -11.29
C ASN A 544 6.09 0.93 -11.46
N ASN A 545 5.48 0.42 -10.38
CA ASN A 545 4.19 -0.30 -10.43
C ASN A 545 3.00 0.67 -10.62
N THR A 546 2.93 1.43 -11.71
CA THR A 546 1.99 2.54 -12.02
C THR A 546 0.48 2.30 -11.73
N TRP A 547 0.10 2.11 -10.45
CA TRP A 547 -1.24 1.68 -10.03
C TRP A 547 -2.15 2.87 -9.71
N ASN A 548 -1.58 4.01 -9.31
CA ASN A 548 -2.29 5.26 -9.09
C ASN A 548 -1.79 6.36 -10.05
N ASN A 549 -2.51 6.52 -11.17
CA ASN A 549 -2.19 7.50 -12.21
C ASN A 549 -2.31 8.94 -11.72
N THR A 550 -3.20 9.24 -10.78
CA THR A 550 -3.39 10.60 -10.25
C THR A 550 -2.16 11.07 -9.48
N HIS A 551 -1.53 10.17 -8.72
CA HIS A 551 -0.31 10.49 -7.98
C HIS A 551 0.88 10.74 -8.91
N ILE A 552 1.04 9.91 -9.95
CA ILE A 552 2.06 10.13 -10.99
C ILE A 552 1.80 11.42 -11.75
N SER A 553 0.54 11.71 -12.06
CA SER A 553 0.12 12.98 -12.66
C SER A 553 0.52 14.17 -11.80
N ARG A 554 0.39 14.08 -10.47
CA ARG A 554 0.78 15.15 -9.54
C ARG A 554 2.30 15.42 -9.57
N VAL A 555 3.12 14.37 -9.62
CA VAL A 555 4.58 14.52 -9.81
C VAL A 555 4.90 15.09 -11.19
N GLY A 556 4.22 14.63 -12.24
CA GLY A 556 4.36 15.20 -13.59
C GLY A 556 4.00 16.70 -13.65
N GLN A 557 2.97 17.12 -12.90
CA GLN A 557 2.59 18.52 -12.76
C GLN A 557 3.69 19.33 -12.08
N ALA A 558 4.26 18.83 -10.98
CA ALA A 558 5.38 19.50 -10.30
C ALA A 558 6.59 19.66 -11.24
N MET A 559 6.95 18.62 -11.98
CA MET A 559 8.09 18.66 -12.90
C MET A 559 7.86 19.57 -14.11
N ALA A 560 6.62 19.71 -14.59
CA ALA A 560 6.30 20.46 -15.80
C ALA A 560 5.88 21.92 -15.59
N SER A 561 5.66 22.35 -14.34
CA SER A 561 5.19 23.71 -14.02
C SER A 561 6.34 24.66 -13.65
N SER A 562 6.01 25.94 -13.43
CA SER A 562 6.97 26.94 -12.93
C SER A 562 7.37 26.65 -11.47
N GLU A 563 8.52 27.17 -11.03
CA GLU A 563 9.02 26.98 -9.66
C GLU A 563 7.99 27.31 -8.58
N GLU A 564 7.21 28.39 -8.73
CA GLU A 564 6.19 28.81 -7.75
C GLU A 564 5.08 27.75 -7.56
N LYS A 565 4.54 27.21 -8.66
CA LYS A 565 3.50 26.18 -8.60
C LYS A 565 4.06 24.84 -8.15
N ALA A 566 5.25 24.49 -8.65
CA ALA A 566 5.91 23.26 -8.25
C ALA A 566 6.29 23.29 -6.76
N TYR A 567 6.64 24.46 -6.21
CA TYR A 567 6.90 24.64 -4.78
C TYR A 567 5.68 24.32 -3.92
N GLU A 568 4.49 24.75 -4.34
CA GLU A 568 3.24 24.41 -3.65
C GLU A 568 3.01 22.90 -3.63
N ILE A 569 3.21 22.22 -4.77
CA ILE A 569 3.04 20.76 -4.89
C ILE A 569 4.10 20.00 -4.06
N MET A 570 5.37 20.42 -4.14
CA MET A 570 6.45 19.80 -3.37
C MET A 570 6.24 19.96 -1.86
N ARG A 571 5.65 21.09 -1.43
CA ARG A 571 5.29 21.33 -0.03
C ARG A 571 4.11 20.47 0.42
N GLU A 572 3.08 20.36 -0.42
CA GLU A 572 1.91 19.50 -0.18
C GLU A 572 2.32 18.04 0.00
N LEU A 573 3.26 17.56 -0.81
CA LEU A 573 3.75 16.17 -0.79
C LEU A 573 4.93 15.94 0.18
N ASP A 574 5.28 16.94 0.98
CA ASP A 574 6.42 16.94 1.93
C ASP A 574 7.74 16.42 1.34
N VAL A 575 8.10 16.90 0.15
CA VAL A 575 9.34 16.53 -0.55
C VAL A 575 10.56 17.13 0.14
N SER A 576 11.61 16.33 0.35
CA SER A 576 12.89 16.79 0.91
C SER A 576 13.95 16.97 -0.18
N TYR A 577 14.04 16.00 -1.10
CA TYR A 577 15.00 15.99 -2.19
C TYR A 577 14.31 15.72 -3.52
N VAL A 578 14.83 16.29 -4.59
CA VAL A 578 14.40 16.05 -5.97
C VAL A 578 15.59 15.48 -6.74
N LEU A 579 15.39 14.33 -7.38
CA LEU A 579 16.41 13.68 -8.20
C LEU A 579 15.99 13.73 -9.67
N VAL A 580 16.88 14.25 -10.51
CA VAL A 580 16.72 14.29 -11.97
C VAL A 580 17.95 13.71 -12.68
N ILE A 581 17.73 13.09 -13.83
CA ILE A 581 18.79 12.54 -14.67
C ILE A 581 19.02 13.43 -15.89
N PHE A 582 20.26 13.85 -16.07
CA PHE A 582 20.69 14.77 -17.11
C PHE A 582 21.80 14.16 -17.97
N GLY A 583 21.48 13.85 -19.24
CA GLY A 583 22.42 13.18 -20.14
C GLY A 583 23.28 14.12 -20.99
N GLY A 584 23.16 15.44 -20.81
CA GLY A 584 23.68 16.43 -21.77
C GLY A 584 25.21 16.46 -21.90
N LEU A 585 25.95 16.08 -20.84
CA LEU A 585 27.42 16.01 -20.85
C LEU A 585 27.93 14.67 -21.40
N THR A 586 27.32 13.56 -20.97
CA THR A 586 27.73 12.20 -21.36
C THR A 586 27.22 11.78 -22.73
N GLY A 587 26.17 12.43 -23.24
CA GLY A 587 25.46 11.98 -24.44
C GLY A 587 24.46 10.86 -24.17
N TYR A 588 23.98 10.73 -22.92
CA TYR A 588 23.00 9.71 -22.55
C TYR A 588 21.61 10.07 -23.08
N SER A 589 21.12 9.28 -24.04
CA SER A 589 19.87 9.56 -24.76
C SER A 589 18.59 9.32 -23.95
N SER A 590 18.63 8.54 -22.86
CA SER A 590 17.43 8.20 -22.06
C SER A 590 17.30 9.07 -20.81
N ASP A 591 17.62 10.36 -20.92
CA ASP A 591 17.53 11.32 -19.83
C ASP A 591 16.11 11.89 -19.63
N ASP A 592 15.90 12.63 -18.55
CA ASP A 592 14.56 13.12 -18.18
C ASP A 592 14.02 14.20 -19.13
N ILE A 593 14.90 14.89 -19.86
CA ILE A 593 14.49 15.88 -20.87
C ILE A 593 13.82 15.21 -22.07
N ASN A 594 14.33 14.07 -22.54
CA ASN A 594 13.67 13.32 -23.61
C ASN A 594 12.36 12.66 -23.16
N LYS A 595 12.23 12.36 -21.85
CA LYS A 595 10.99 11.84 -21.24
C LYS A 595 9.99 12.94 -20.87
N PHE A 596 10.42 14.19 -20.83
CA PHE A 596 9.65 15.33 -20.32
C PHE A 596 8.26 15.45 -20.96
N LEU A 597 8.14 15.20 -22.26
CA LEU A 597 6.85 15.30 -22.96
C LEU A 597 5.82 14.29 -22.42
N TRP A 598 6.26 13.12 -21.95
CA TRP A 598 5.38 12.17 -21.26
C TRP A 598 4.94 12.68 -19.90
N MET A 599 5.82 13.38 -19.17
CA MET A 599 5.47 14.04 -17.91
C MET A 599 4.39 15.10 -18.12
N VAL A 600 4.49 15.88 -19.22
CA VAL A 600 3.49 16.87 -19.61
C VAL A 600 2.14 16.22 -19.95
N ARG A 601 2.15 15.16 -20.78
CA ARG A 601 0.92 14.45 -21.16
C ARG A 601 0.22 13.78 -19.98
N ILE A 602 0.98 13.15 -19.08
CA ILE A 602 0.43 12.49 -17.89
C ILE A 602 0.03 13.54 -16.83
N GLY A 603 0.80 14.62 -16.68
CA GLY A 603 0.48 15.73 -15.78
C GLY A 603 -0.80 16.47 -16.18
N GLY A 604 -1.02 16.66 -17.47
CA GLY A 604 -2.19 17.34 -18.03
C GLY A 604 -3.45 16.48 -18.24
N SER A 605 -3.39 15.17 -17.98
CA SER A 605 -4.53 14.25 -18.21
C SER A 605 -5.57 14.26 -17.09
N THR A 606 -5.22 14.76 -15.89
CA THR A 606 -6.11 14.83 -14.74
C THR A 606 -6.76 16.20 -14.59
N ASP A 607 -7.88 16.28 -13.87
CA ASP A 607 -8.66 17.52 -13.73
C ASP A 607 -7.87 18.67 -13.10
N THR A 608 -6.97 18.38 -12.16
CA THR A 608 -6.07 19.36 -11.54
C THR A 608 -5.00 19.89 -12.50
N GLY A 609 -4.64 19.07 -13.49
CA GLY A 609 -3.61 19.32 -14.48
C GLY A 609 -4.06 20.09 -15.73
N ARG A 610 -5.35 20.48 -15.84
CA ARG A 610 -5.91 21.16 -17.04
C ARG A 610 -5.18 22.45 -17.46
N HIS A 611 -4.41 23.04 -16.55
CA HIS A 611 -3.59 24.22 -16.80
C HIS A 611 -2.29 23.90 -17.54
N ILE A 612 -1.87 22.63 -17.61
CA ILE A 612 -0.71 22.14 -18.35
C ILE A 612 -1.21 21.69 -19.72
N ARG A 613 -0.74 22.35 -20.78
CA ARG A 613 -1.09 22.00 -22.17
C ARG A 613 0.17 21.65 -22.94
N GLU A 614 0.14 20.51 -23.64
CA GLU A 614 1.27 20.03 -24.43
C GLU A 614 1.73 21.06 -25.47
N HIS A 615 0.77 21.76 -26.11
CA HIS A 615 1.06 22.76 -27.14
C HIS A 615 1.92 23.94 -26.62
N ASP A 616 1.86 24.25 -25.33
CA ASP A 616 2.55 25.41 -24.76
C ASP A 616 4.08 25.20 -24.68
N TYR A 617 4.56 23.95 -24.77
CA TYR A 617 5.99 23.62 -24.74
C TYR A 617 6.65 23.55 -26.12
N TYR A 618 5.87 23.67 -27.20
CA TYR A 618 6.40 23.73 -28.56
C TYR A 618 6.68 25.17 -28.99
N THR A 619 7.55 25.33 -29.98
CA THR A 619 7.70 26.59 -30.71
C THR A 619 6.42 26.91 -31.49
N PRO A 620 6.23 28.16 -31.96
CA PRO A 620 5.10 28.51 -32.83
C PRO A 620 5.02 27.68 -34.13
N THR A 621 6.13 27.06 -34.56
CA THR A 621 6.20 26.15 -35.72
C THR A 621 5.89 24.69 -35.37
N GLY A 622 5.70 24.37 -34.08
CA GLY A 622 5.39 23.02 -33.59
C GLY A 622 6.63 22.15 -33.28
N GLU A 623 7.82 22.74 -33.18
CA GLU A 623 9.07 22.02 -32.86
C GLU A 623 9.35 22.02 -31.35
N PHE A 624 9.95 20.94 -30.83
CA PHE A 624 10.41 20.89 -29.43
C PHE A 624 11.92 21.22 -29.38
N ARG A 625 12.26 22.43 -28.94
CA ARG A 625 13.64 22.94 -28.93
C ARG A 625 14.02 23.51 -27.57
N VAL A 626 15.28 23.28 -27.17
CA VAL A 626 15.86 23.71 -25.88
C VAL A 626 16.76 24.95 -26.01
N ASP A 627 16.94 25.43 -27.25
CA ASP A 627 17.71 26.62 -27.58
C ASP A 627 16.88 27.90 -27.40
N ARG A 628 17.41 29.03 -27.87
CA ARG A 628 16.75 30.35 -27.75
C ARG A 628 15.41 30.43 -28.48
N GLU A 629 15.15 29.57 -29.45
CA GLU A 629 13.87 29.51 -30.18
C GLU A 629 12.84 28.65 -29.44
N GLY A 630 13.24 27.95 -28.38
CA GLY A 630 12.36 27.17 -27.51
C GLY A 630 11.26 28.02 -26.86
N SER A 631 10.15 27.36 -26.50
CA SER A 631 9.03 28.04 -25.85
C SER A 631 9.46 28.71 -24.54
N PRO A 632 9.01 29.94 -24.24
CA PRO A 632 9.29 30.59 -22.96
C PRO A 632 8.72 29.82 -21.77
N VAL A 633 7.67 28.99 -21.98
CA VAL A 633 7.11 28.12 -20.93
C VAL A 633 8.07 26.97 -20.63
N LEU A 634 8.68 26.38 -21.66
CA LEU A 634 9.68 25.32 -21.51
C LEU A 634 10.94 25.85 -20.82
N LEU A 635 11.46 27.01 -21.25
CA LEU A 635 12.68 27.61 -20.69
C LEU A 635 12.52 28.04 -19.22
N ASN A 636 11.29 28.26 -18.75
CA ASN A 636 10.98 28.62 -17.35
C ASN A 636 10.41 27.46 -16.52
N CYS A 637 10.28 26.28 -17.11
CA CYS A 637 9.80 25.08 -16.42
C CYS A 637 10.81 24.59 -15.37
N LEU A 638 10.32 24.04 -14.25
CA LEU A 638 11.15 23.49 -13.19
C LEU A 638 12.14 22.44 -13.73
N MET A 639 11.69 21.50 -14.56
CA MET A 639 12.57 20.47 -15.13
C MET A 639 13.72 21.05 -15.94
N TYR A 640 13.46 22.06 -16.79
CA TYR A 640 14.51 22.72 -17.57
C TYR A 640 15.53 23.36 -16.64
N LYS A 641 15.06 24.09 -15.63
CA LYS A 641 15.93 24.76 -14.67
C LYS A 641 16.77 23.78 -13.85
N MET A 642 16.18 22.70 -13.34
CA MET A 642 16.90 21.66 -12.60
C MET A 642 17.96 20.95 -13.45
N CYS A 643 17.68 20.62 -14.70
CA CYS A 643 18.66 19.92 -15.54
C CYS A 643 19.82 20.83 -15.99
N TYR A 644 19.52 22.10 -16.34
CA TYR A 644 20.50 23.01 -16.94
C TYR A 644 21.16 24.00 -15.96
N TYR A 645 20.87 23.92 -14.66
CA TYR A 645 21.49 24.80 -13.66
C TYR A 645 23.03 24.77 -13.76
N ARG A 646 23.65 25.95 -13.94
CA ARG A 646 25.11 26.15 -14.16
C ARG A 646 25.72 25.46 -15.40
N PHE A 647 24.92 24.85 -16.27
CA PHE A 647 25.41 24.18 -17.47
C PHE A 647 25.86 25.16 -18.57
N GLY A 648 25.35 26.39 -18.58
CA GLY A 648 25.64 27.40 -19.61
C GLY A 648 27.10 27.79 -19.75
N GLN A 649 27.92 27.52 -18.73
CA GLN A 649 29.35 27.87 -18.69
C GLN A 649 30.27 26.66 -18.96
N VAL A 650 29.72 25.44 -19.04
CA VAL A 650 30.50 24.20 -19.23
C VAL A 650 30.82 23.98 -20.70
N TYR A 651 32.08 23.65 -20.99
CA TYR A 651 32.52 23.24 -22.32
C TYR A 651 32.38 21.72 -22.47
N THR A 652 31.44 21.29 -23.31
CA THR A 652 31.22 19.87 -23.60
C THR A 652 32.01 19.38 -24.82
N GLU A 653 32.33 20.23 -25.80
CA GLU A 653 33.12 19.87 -26.98
C GLU A 653 34.14 20.96 -27.34
N ALA A 654 35.32 20.55 -27.83
CA ALA A 654 36.45 21.44 -28.11
C ALA A 654 36.22 22.47 -29.24
N LYS A 655 35.12 22.36 -30.01
CA LYS A 655 34.78 23.27 -31.13
C LYS A 655 33.35 23.82 -31.07
N ARG A 656 32.68 23.69 -29.93
CA ARG A 656 31.30 24.16 -29.71
C ARG A 656 31.25 25.28 -28.68
N PRO A 657 30.22 26.14 -28.71
CA PRO A 657 30.03 27.15 -27.67
C PRO A 657 29.84 26.51 -26.29
N PRO A 658 30.12 27.24 -25.19
CA PRO A 658 29.81 26.75 -23.84
C PRO A 658 28.29 26.57 -23.66
N GLY A 659 27.87 25.61 -22.84
CA GLY A 659 26.45 25.24 -22.69
C GLY A 659 25.88 24.49 -23.89
N TYR A 660 26.70 23.70 -24.59
CA TYR A 660 26.27 22.86 -25.70
C TYR A 660 25.83 21.48 -25.21
N ASP A 661 24.59 21.11 -25.54
CA ASP A 661 23.99 19.83 -25.17
C ASP A 661 24.30 18.75 -26.21
N ARG A 662 25.01 17.68 -25.81
CA ARG A 662 25.40 16.60 -26.74
C ARG A 662 24.23 15.73 -27.21
N VAL A 663 23.17 15.61 -26.42
CA VAL A 663 22.03 14.75 -26.76
C VAL A 663 21.12 15.47 -27.76
N ARG A 664 20.81 16.74 -27.46
CA ARG A 664 19.92 17.57 -28.30
C ARG A 664 20.65 18.26 -29.46
N ASN A 665 21.99 18.25 -29.46
CA ASN A 665 22.83 18.92 -30.45
C ASN A 665 22.51 20.42 -30.61
N ALA A 666 22.23 21.08 -29.48
CA ALA A 666 21.79 22.47 -29.44
C ALA A 666 22.51 23.25 -28.33
N GLU A 667 22.69 24.55 -28.56
CA GLU A 667 23.12 25.48 -27.51
C GLU A 667 21.91 25.89 -26.67
N ILE A 668 22.03 25.83 -25.35
CA ILE A 668 20.90 26.13 -24.45
C ILE A 668 20.41 27.58 -24.59
N GLY A 669 19.09 27.76 -24.53
CA GLY A 669 18.47 29.08 -24.65
C GLY A 669 18.81 30.01 -23.50
N ASN A 670 18.58 29.55 -22.26
CA ASN A 670 18.84 30.32 -21.05
C ASN A 670 20.12 29.83 -20.37
N LYS A 671 21.18 30.66 -20.39
CA LYS A 671 22.52 30.27 -19.90
C LYS A 671 22.72 30.47 -18.42
N ASP A 672 22.15 31.55 -17.88
CA ASP A 672 22.32 31.96 -16.49
C ASP A 672 20.95 32.19 -15.87
N PHE A 673 20.60 31.40 -14.87
CA PHE A 673 19.41 31.55 -14.04
C PHE A 673 19.69 30.97 -12.65
N GLU A 674 18.99 31.49 -11.65
CA GLU A 674 19.05 30.97 -10.29
C GLU A 674 17.78 30.17 -9.96
N LEU A 675 17.90 29.27 -8.98
CA LEU A 675 16.79 28.53 -8.40
C LEU A 675 16.39 29.21 -7.09
N ASP A 676 15.13 29.67 -6.99
CA ASP A 676 14.67 30.45 -5.83
C ASP A 676 14.24 29.55 -4.66
N VAL A 677 13.80 28.34 -4.98
CA VAL A 677 13.18 27.39 -4.03
C VAL A 677 13.97 26.10 -3.82
N LEU A 678 14.96 25.84 -4.67
CA LEU A 678 15.79 24.64 -4.64
C LEU A 678 17.27 25.00 -4.52
N GLU A 679 18.00 24.20 -3.75
CA GLU A 679 19.46 24.29 -3.65
C GLU A 679 20.09 23.02 -4.22
N GLU A 680 21.15 23.13 -5.03
CA GLU A 680 21.89 21.98 -5.51
C GLU A 680 22.61 21.28 -4.33
N ALA A 681 22.25 20.02 -4.06
CA ALA A 681 22.81 19.25 -2.95
C ALA A 681 23.95 18.34 -3.40
N TYR A 682 23.81 17.72 -4.57
CA TYR A 682 24.83 16.86 -5.16
C TYR A 682 24.66 16.76 -6.68
N THR A 683 25.78 16.66 -7.40
CA THR A 683 25.83 16.36 -8.83
C THR A 683 26.99 15.40 -9.07
N THR A 684 26.76 14.33 -9.82
CA THR A 684 27.77 13.29 -10.07
C THR A 684 28.94 13.79 -10.92
N GLU A 685 30.03 13.02 -10.96
CA GLU A 685 31.26 13.36 -11.71
C GLU A 685 30.98 13.77 -13.17
N HIS A 686 30.12 13.02 -13.88
CA HIS A 686 29.79 13.29 -15.28
C HIS A 686 28.44 13.99 -15.45
N TRP A 687 27.92 14.61 -14.38
CA TRP A 687 26.67 15.37 -14.35
C TRP A 687 25.44 14.55 -14.81
N LEU A 688 25.51 13.21 -14.64
CA LEU A 688 24.46 12.31 -15.10
C LEU A 688 23.25 12.29 -14.15
N VAL A 689 23.49 12.33 -12.84
CA VAL A 689 22.44 12.42 -11.82
C VAL A 689 22.64 13.70 -11.02
N ARG A 690 21.56 14.47 -10.85
CA ARG A 690 21.56 15.71 -10.08
C ARG A 690 20.51 15.63 -8.98
N ILE A 691 20.89 16.03 -7.77
CA ILE A 691 20.07 15.97 -6.57
C ILE A 691 19.95 17.38 -6.00
N TYR A 692 18.72 17.85 -5.89
CA TYR A 692 18.36 19.15 -5.34
C TYR A 692 17.69 18.98 -3.98
N LYS A 693 17.98 19.88 -3.05
CA LYS A 693 17.34 19.96 -1.73
C LYS A 693 16.29 21.06 -1.74
N TYR A 694 15.13 20.74 -1.18
CA TYR A 694 14.03 21.67 -0.99
C TYR A 694 14.31 22.64 0.18
N ASN A 695 14.28 23.96 -0.06
CA ASN A 695 14.47 24.97 0.97
C ASN A 695 13.10 25.50 1.47
N ARG A 696 12.77 25.21 2.74
CA ARG A 696 11.48 25.56 3.38
C ARG A 696 11.32 27.06 3.69
N SER A 697 12.36 27.89 3.49
CA SER A 697 12.46 29.25 4.08
C SER A 697 12.29 30.40 3.08
N SER A 698 12.38 30.18 1.77
CA SER A 698 12.76 31.26 0.83
C SER A 698 11.64 32.20 0.37
N LEU A 699 10.36 31.81 0.43
CA LEU A 699 9.25 32.63 -0.11
C LEU A 699 8.59 33.58 0.91
N GLY A 700 8.97 33.55 2.19
CA GLY A 700 8.39 34.40 3.25
C GLY A 700 8.89 35.84 3.28
N GLU A 701 10.09 36.13 2.73
CA GLU A 701 10.75 37.45 2.90
C GLU A 701 10.79 38.33 1.64
N ASN A 702 10.50 37.79 0.44
CA ASN A 702 10.68 38.54 -0.82
C ASN A 702 9.43 39.31 -1.32
N GLY A 703 8.30 39.23 -0.62
CA GLY A 703 7.07 39.97 -0.96
C GLY A 703 7.04 41.46 -0.55
N SER A 704 8.04 41.95 0.19
CA SER A 704 8.02 43.29 0.81
C SER A 704 9.11 44.24 0.33
N ARG A 705 9.33 44.34 -0.99
CA ARG A 705 10.11 45.44 -1.58
C ARG A 705 9.39 46.12 -2.73
N ARG A 706 8.48 47.03 -2.36
CA ARG A 706 8.23 48.35 -2.94
C ARG A 706 6.92 48.87 -2.37
N PHE A 707 6.98 49.78 -1.40
CA PHE A 707 6.26 51.05 -1.41
C PHE A 707 6.56 51.79 -0.10
N SER A 708 6.97 53.03 -0.27
CA SER A 708 7.48 53.94 0.74
C SER A 708 6.36 54.67 1.50
N VAL A 709 6.69 55.02 2.74
CA VAL A 709 6.15 56.11 3.58
C VAL A 709 4.90 55.81 4.42
N GLY A 710 5.12 55.74 5.74
CA GLY A 710 4.28 56.42 6.72
C GLY A 710 3.49 55.56 7.71
N ARG A 711 4.08 55.28 8.89
CA ARG A 711 3.45 55.49 10.22
C ARG A 711 4.41 55.04 11.35
N HIS A 712 5.00 56.01 12.04
CA HIS A 712 5.39 55.87 13.44
C HIS A 712 4.13 56.05 14.31
N VAL A 713 4.07 55.36 15.45
CA VAL A 713 3.22 55.57 16.67
C VAL A 713 2.85 54.24 17.37
N ARG A 714 3.14 53.05 16.82
CA ARG A 714 2.85 51.77 17.51
C ARG A 714 4.05 51.01 18.09
N LYS A 715 5.28 51.53 17.93
CA LYS A 715 6.52 50.88 18.41
C LYS A 715 6.90 51.27 19.85
N ASP A 716 6.54 52.46 20.31
CA ASP A 716 7.06 53.00 21.58
C ASP A 716 6.42 52.35 22.84
N PHE A 717 5.21 51.79 22.74
CA PHE A 717 4.60 51.08 23.88
C PHE A 717 5.22 49.69 24.10
N PHE A 718 5.73 49.05 23.05
CA PHE A 718 6.29 47.71 23.14
C PHE A 718 7.76 47.73 23.58
N SER A 719 8.53 48.78 23.23
CA SER A 719 9.89 48.94 23.72
C SER A 719 9.96 49.16 25.24
N ASP A 720 9.00 49.90 25.81
CA ASP A 720 8.95 50.15 27.26
C ASP A 720 8.60 48.89 28.07
N VAL A 721 7.76 48.00 27.52
CA VAL A 721 7.42 46.72 28.14
C VAL A 721 8.61 45.75 28.02
N GLU A 722 9.32 45.77 26.91
CA GLU A 722 10.52 44.95 26.67
C GLU A 722 11.69 45.36 27.58
N GLU A 723 11.85 46.67 27.86
CA GLU A 723 12.78 47.19 28.88
C GLU A 723 12.39 46.80 30.31
N GLN A 724 11.09 46.80 30.64
CA GLN A 724 10.62 46.35 31.96
C GLN A 724 10.85 44.85 32.19
N PHE A 725 10.61 44.00 31.18
CA PHE A 725 10.89 42.56 31.26
C PHE A 725 12.40 42.28 31.32
N LYS A 726 13.22 43.10 30.65
CA LYS A 726 14.68 43.01 30.72
C LYS A 726 15.23 43.40 32.10
N ALA A 727 14.70 44.47 32.70
CA ALA A 727 15.03 44.88 34.06
C ALA A 727 14.60 43.84 35.12
N TYR A 728 13.48 43.14 34.89
CA TYR A 728 13.04 42.04 35.75
C TYR A 728 13.94 40.80 35.62
N ARG A 729 14.38 40.48 34.39
CA ARG A 729 15.36 39.41 34.11
C ARG A 729 16.72 39.68 34.75
N GLU A 730 17.21 40.91 34.70
CA GLU A 730 18.48 41.30 35.32
C GLU A 730 18.43 41.28 36.85
N LYS A 731 17.31 41.73 37.45
CA LYS A 731 17.09 41.61 38.90
C LYS A 731 16.96 40.16 39.36
N ALA A 732 16.32 39.30 38.57
CA ALA A 732 16.22 37.86 38.86
C ALA A 732 17.58 37.15 38.73
N MET A 733 18.42 37.54 37.77
CA MET A 733 19.79 37.02 37.60
C MET A 733 20.73 37.46 38.74
N ALA A 734 20.56 38.67 39.28
CA ALA A 734 21.36 39.15 40.41
C ALA A 734 21.01 38.47 41.75
N ALA A 735 19.83 37.85 41.86
CA ALA A 735 19.35 37.19 43.08
C ALA A 735 19.75 35.71 43.20
N MET A 736 20.29 35.09 42.14
CA MET A 736 20.77 33.69 42.15
C MET A 736 22.04 33.54 41.30
N PRO A 737 23.25 33.60 41.88
CA PRO A 737 24.47 33.40 41.11
C PRO A 737 24.75 31.89 40.94
N GLY A 738 24.71 31.39 39.70
CA GLY A 738 25.30 30.09 39.36
C GLY A 738 24.53 29.14 38.42
N SER A 739 23.87 29.60 37.36
CA SER A 739 23.43 28.68 36.30
C SER A 739 23.79 29.21 34.91
N ASP A 740 24.77 28.55 34.29
CA ASP A 740 25.16 28.74 32.90
C ASP A 740 23.96 28.47 31.98
N TRP A 741 23.65 29.44 31.12
CA TRP A 741 22.65 29.28 30.07
C TRP A 741 23.31 28.52 28.91
N SER A 742 23.05 27.22 28.79
CA SER A 742 23.31 26.45 27.58
C SER A 742 21.99 26.10 26.87
N PRO A 743 21.97 26.02 25.54
CA PRO A 743 20.86 25.38 24.83
C PRO A 743 20.81 23.91 25.28
N ILE A 744 19.67 23.48 25.81
CA ILE A 744 19.46 22.09 26.24
C ILE A 744 19.76 21.16 25.06
N GLU A 745 20.70 20.24 25.26
CA GLU A 745 20.84 19.05 24.44
C GLU A 745 19.55 18.23 24.62
N LEU A 746 18.75 18.17 23.55
CA LEU A 746 17.52 17.40 23.52
C LEU A 746 17.90 15.90 23.52
N THR A 747 18.07 15.32 24.70
CA THR A 747 18.26 13.87 24.85
C THR A 747 16.95 13.19 24.47
N ARG A 748 16.96 12.50 23.32
CA ARG A 748 15.77 11.80 22.80
C ARG A 748 15.26 10.82 23.87
N GLY A 749 14.06 11.08 24.36
CA GLY A 749 13.33 10.16 25.25
C GLY A 749 13.34 10.51 26.73
N LEU A 750 14.09 11.52 27.19
CA LEU A 750 14.07 11.96 28.59
C LEU A 750 13.24 13.24 28.77
N PRO A 751 12.50 13.41 29.90
CA PRO A 751 11.87 14.69 30.22
C PRO A 751 12.92 15.80 30.41
N PRO A 752 12.58 17.07 30.17
CA PRO A 752 13.48 18.19 30.48
C PRO A 752 13.69 18.30 31.99
N GLU A 753 14.86 18.78 32.43
CA GLU A 753 15.14 19.03 33.86
C GLU A 753 14.19 20.08 34.47
N ARG A 754 13.67 21.00 33.64
CA ARG A 754 12.77 22.08 34.06
C ARG A 754 11.62 22.26 33.07
N ALA A 755 10.38 22.34 33.59
CA ALA A 755 9.18 22.68 32.84
C ALA A 755 8.30 23.65 33.66
N ASP A 756 7.68 24.64 33.03
CA ASP A 756 6.88 25.63 33.78
C ASP A 756 5.55 25.01 34.23
N VAL A 757 4.92 24.19 33.37
CA VAL A 757 3.72 23.41 33.67
C VAL A 757 3.96 21.93 33.38
N VAL A 758 3.64 21.07 34.35
CA VAL A 758 3.63 19.60 34.18
C VAL A 758 2.20 19.10 34.22
N ILE A 759 1.76 18.41 33.15
CA ILE A 759 0.45 17.78 33.04
C ILE A 759 0.63 16.27 33.20
N ILE A 760 -0.03 15.69 34.19
CA ILE A 760 0.01 14.26 34.48
C ILE A 760 -1.23 13.62 33.85
N GLY A 761 -1.01 12.72 32.88
CA GLY A 761 -2.06 12.05 32.12
C GLY A 761 -2.17 12.58 30.68
N GLY A 762 -1.95 11.69 29.71
CA GLY A 762 -2.01 11.94 28.27
C GLY A 762 -3.31 11.54 27.62
N GLY A 763 -4.39 11.35 28.38
CA GLY A 763 -5.74 11.26 27.82
C GLY A 763 -6.18 12.56 27.15
N VAL A 764 -7.38 12.55 26.53
CA VAL A 764 -7.88 13.72 25.77
C VAL A 764 -7.97 14.99 26.62
N MET A 765 -8.23 14.85 27.93
CA MET A 765 -8.28 15.96 28.88
C MET A 765 -6.93 16.67 29.00
N GLY A 766 -5.84 15.91 29.23
CA GLY A 766 -4.50 16.46 29.37
C GLY A 766 -4.02 17.17 28.10
N TRP A 767 -4.24 16.57 26.93
CA TRP A 767 -3.90 17.19 25.65
C TRP A 767 -4.75 18.42 25.32
N SER A 768 -6.02 18.43 25.70
CA SER A 768 -6.88 19.61 25.51
C SER A 768 -6.41 20.79 26.37
N ILE A 769 -6.07 20.54 27.64
CA ILE A 769 -5.49 21.55 28.54
C ILE A 769 -4.17 22.09 27.95
N ALA A 770 -3.28 21.19 27.49
CA ALA A 770 -2.01 21.57 26.87
C ALA A 770 -2.20 22.46 25.63
N TYR A 771 -3.16 22.11 24.77
CA TYR A 771 -3.53 22.90 23.60
C TYR A 771 -4.00 24.30 23.97
N TRP A 772 -4.95 24.43 24.89
CA TRP A 772 -5.52 25.73 25.26
C TRP A 772 -4.52 26.63 25.99
N LEU A 773 -3.67 26.06 26.85
CA LEU A 773 -2.55 26.78 27.46
C LEU A 773 -1.63 27.39 26.41
N LYS A 774 -1.25 26.63 25.37
CA LYS A 774 -0.42 27.15 24.27
C LYS A 774 -1.19 28.10 23.34
N ARG A 775 -2.49 27.88 23.14
CA ARG A 775 -3.32 28.68 22.22
C ARG A 775 -3.56 30.09 22.72
N ASN A 776 -3.74 30.25 24.04
CA ASN A 776 -4.01 31.55 24.66
C ASN A 776 -2.73 32.39 24.88
N LEU A 777 -1.55 31.84 24.59
CA LEU A 777 -0.27 32.54 24.66
C LEU A 777 0.17 33.09 23.30
N MET A 778 0.67 34.33 23.27
CA MET A 778 1.03 35.05 22.04
C MET A 778 2.34 34.57 21.40
N SER A 779 3.25 33.91 22.15
CA SER A 779 4.53 33.40 21.64
C SER A 779 4.76 31.93 22.03
N ARG A 780 5.29 31.14 21.08
CA ARG A 780 5.51 29.69 21.18
C ARG A 780 6.48 29.30 22.32
N ASP A 781 7.40 30.18 22.66
CA ASP A 781 8.48 29.94 23.65
C ASP A 781 8.17 30.48 25.06
N SER A 782 6.98 31.07 25.26
CA SER A 782 6.65 31.78 26.52
C SER A 782 6.43 30.85 27.72
N LEU A 783 5.96 29.63 27.48
CA LEU A 783 5.60 28.66 28.52
C LEU A 783 6.03 27.25 28.11
N ARG A 784 6.86 26.59 28.91
CA ARG A 784 7.27 25.19 28.71
C ARG A 784 6.26 24.27 29.38
N VAL A 785 5.53 23.53 28.57
CA VAL A 785 4.53 22.57 29.02
C VAL A 785 5.05 21.17 28.76
N LEU A 786 5.14 20.35 29.81
CA LEU A 786 5.48 18.93 29.74
C LEU A 786 4.22 18.12 30.03
N LEU A 787 3.88 17.19 29.14
CA LEU A 787 2.83 16.20 29.37
C LEU A 787 3.47 14.83 29.58
N VAL A 788 3.11 14.16 30.68
CA VAL A 788 3.62 12.85 31.08
C VAL A 788 2.51 11.81 30.94
N GLU A 789 2.75 10.78 30.12
CA GLU A 789 1.85 9.64 29.91
C GLU A 789 2.58 8.33 30.24
N LYS A 790 1.97 7.46 31.05
CA LYS A 790 2.58 6.19 31.46
C LYS A 790 2.46 5.09 30.41
N ASP A 791 1.38 5.10 29.61
CA ASP A 791 1.11 4.08 28.58
C ASP A 791 1.37 4.65 27.18
N PRO A 792 2.47 4.27 26.49
CA PRO A 792 2.77 4.77 25.16
C PRO A 792 1.79 4.30 24.08
N THR A 793 1.04 3.22 24.34
CA THR A 793 0.07 2.66 23.40
C THR A 793 -1.32 3.27 23.54
N PHE A 794 -1.59 3.96 24.65
CA PHE A 794 -2.93 4.39 25.07
C PHE A 794 -3.96 3.25 25.16
N GLY A 795 -3.51 1.99 25.19
CA GLY A 795 -4.37 0.82 25.25
C GLY A 795 -5.17 0.72 26.54
N GLN A 796 -4.69 1.34 27.62
CA GLN A 796 -5.41 1.44 28.91
C GLN A 796 -6.11 2.79 29.11
N ALA A 797 -6.05 3.69 28.13
CA ALA A 797 -6.62 5.03 28.28
C ALA A 797 -8.15 5.00 28.15
N SER A 798 -8.85 5.54 29.15
CA SER A 798 -10.31 5.69 29.17
C SER A 798 -10.87 6.39 27.92
N THR A 799 -10.07 7.28 27.31
CA THR A 799 -10.42 7.97 26.06
C THR A 799 -10.68 7.00 24.91
N VAL A 800 -9.78 6.05 24.65
CA VAL A 800 -9.84 5.16 23.48
C VAL A 800 -10.84 4.02 23.69
N LEU A 801 -11.05 3.63 24.96
CA LEU A 801 -11.97 2.57 25.35
C LEU A 801 -13.42 3.07 25.52
N SER A 802 -13.71 4.33 25.18
CA SER A 802 -15.05 4.92 25.25
C SER A 802 -15.92 4.55 24.04
N ALA A 803 -17.24 4.60 24.22
CA ALA A 803 -18.20 4.50 23.12
C ALA A 803 -18.21 5.75 22.21
N GLY A 804 -17.57 6.86 22.59
CA GLY A 804 -17.34 8.02 21.70
C GLY A 804 -18.53 8.95 21.47
N GLY A 805 -19.47 9.02 22.42
CA GLY A 805 -20.67 9.84 22.26
C GLY A 805 -20.56 11.28 22.77
N ILE A 806 -21.40 12.16 22.22
CA ILE A 806 -21.60 13.56 22.64
C ILE A 806 -23.09 13.91 22.69
N ARG A 807 -23.51 14.51 23.81
CA ARG A 807 -24.88 14.98 24.07
C ARG A 807 -24.89 16.31 24.80
N GLN A 808 -25.99 17.03 24.67
CA GLN A 808 -26.32 18.26 25.40
C GLN A 808 -27.43 18.02 26.43
N GLN A 809 -28.09 16.85 26.39
CA GLN A 809 -29.15 16.44 27.31
C GLN A 809 -28.63 16.13 28.72
N PHE A 810 -28.40 17.19 29.51
CA PHE A 810 -28.05 17.17 30.94
C PHE A 810 -29.09 17.93 31.78
N SER A 811 -29.00 17.86 33.12
CA SER A 811 -29.87 18.60 34.05
C SER A 811 -29.16 19.79 34.71
N LEU A 812 -27.83 19.77 34.76
CA LEU A 812 -27.03 20.89 35.26
C LEU A 812 -26.66 21.85 34.12
N LYS A 813 -26.84 23.15 34.38
CA LYS A 813 -26.54 24.21 33.42
C LYS A 813 -25.09 24.15 32.93
N GLU A 814 -24.15 23.90 33.83
CA GLU A 814 -22.72 23.86 33.56
C GLU A 814 -22.38 22.72 32.59
N ASN A 815 -22.96 21.53 32.81
CA ASN A 815 -22.74 20.39 31.92
C ASN A 815 -23.39 20.58 30.54
N ILE A 816 -24.56 21.22 30.46
CA ILE A 816 -25.18 21.61 29.18
C ILE A 816 -24.26 22.57 28.42
N GLN A 817 -23.75 23.62 29.08
CA GLN A 817 -22.87 24.62 28.47
C GLN A 817 -21.52 24.04 28.02
N LEU A 818 -20.91 23.17 28.83
CA LEU A 818 -19.69 22.45 28.48
C LEU A 818 -19.88 21.61 27.23
N SER A 819 -20.98 20.87 27.15
CA SER A 819 -21.31 20.03 26.00
C SER A 819 -21.62 20.84 24.74
N MET A 820 -22.40 21.92 24.84
CA MET A 820 -22.69 22.80 23.71
C MET A 820 -21.41 23.43 23.13
N THR A 821 -20.52 23.90 24.01
CA THR A 821 -19.24 24.50 23.62
C THR A 821 -18.32 23.46 22.97
N SER A 822 -18.29 22.25 23.52
CA SER A 822 -17.48 21.16 22.97
C SER A 822 -18.02 20.65 21.64
N ALA A 823 -19.34 20.59 21.46
CA ALA A 823 -19.97 20.24 20.20
C ALA A 823 -19.67 21.28 19.12
N TYR A 824 -19.73 22.57 19.46
CA TYR A 824 -19.31 23.65 18.56
C TYR A 824 -17.83 23.54 18.18
N PHE A 825 -16.96 23.21 19.15
CA PHE A 825 -15.54 23.00 18.89
C PHE A 825 -15.30 21.83 17.93
N MET A 826 -15.96 20.69 18.15
CA MET A 826 -15.84 19.51 17.29
C MET A 826 -16.37 19.76 15.87
N LYS A 827 -17.47 20.52 15.74
CA LYS A 827 -18.01 20.93 14.44
C LYS A 827 -17.00 21.77 13.64
N ASN A 828 -16.22 22.61 14.32
CA ASN A 828 -15.19 23.46 13.72
C ASN A 828 -13.76 22.95 13.99
N ILE A 829 -13.60 21.63 14.14
CA ILE A 829 -12.33 21.04 14.60
C ILE A 829 -11.14 21.40 13.72
N ASN A 830 -11.34 21.52 12.40
CA ASN A 830 -10.28 21.86 11.46
C ASN A 830 -9.78 23.30 11.62
N GLU A 831 -10.63 24.23 12.07
CA GLU A 831 -10.22 25.60 12.38
C GLU A 831 -9.37 25.65 13.66
N HIS A 832 -9.69 24.81 14.64
CA HIS A 832 -9.04 24.79 15.94
C HIS A 832 -7.75 23.95 15.96
N LEU A 833 -7.83 22.72 15.44
CA LEU A 833 -6.81 21.68 15.54
C LEU A 833 -6.12 21.36 14.22
N GLY A 834 -6.57 21.93 13.09
CA GLY A 834 -5.91 21.75 11.80
C GLY A 834 -4.44 22.21 11.84
N ILE A 835 -3.56 21.42 11.25
CA ILE A 835 -2.13 21.72 11.11
C ILE A 835 -1.89 22.05 9.64
N GLN A 836 -1.14 23.13 9.38
CA GLN A 836 -0.82 23.51 8.01
C GLN A 836 0.02 22.39 7.36
N ASN A 837 -0.38 21.97 6.15
CA ASN A 837 0.23 20.86 5.39
C ASN A 837 -0.04 19.46 5.96
N GLU A 838 -1.07 19.28 6.78
CA GLU A 838 -1.62 17.96 7.11
C GLU A 838 -3.05 17.85 6.59
N ASP A 839 -3.51 16.62 6.35
CA ASP A 839 -4.88 16.35 5.93
C ASP A 839 -5.90 16.94 6.93
N PRO A 840 -7.08 17.37 6.44
CA PRO A 840 -8.14 17.80 7.32
C PRO A 840 -8.55 16.64 8.25
N ILE A 841 -8.77 16.97 9.51
CA ILE A 841 -9.22 16.06 10.55
C ILE A 841 -10.66 15.67 10.25
N ASP A 842 -10.89 14.37 10.05
CA ASP A 842 -12.22 13.77 9.93
C ASP A 842 -12.53 12.94 11.19
N LEU A 843 -13.38 13.49 12.06
CA LEU A 843 -13.80 12.85 13.32
C LEU A 843 -14.69 11.62 13.13
N GLN A 844 -15.12 11.31 11.90
CA GLN A 844 -16.18 10.32 11.63
C GLN A 844 -17.45 10.64 12.42
N PHE A 845 -17.80 11.93 12.51
CA PHE A 845 -18.92 12.39 13.33
C PHE A 845 -20.25 11.96 12.73
N ASN A 846 -21.05 11.24 13.50
CA ASN A 846 -22.39 10.80 13.12
C ASN A 846 -23.44 11.65 13.84
N HIS A 847 -24.26 12.37 13.08
CA HIS A 847 -25.24 13.32 13.60
C HIS A 847 -26.61 12.71 13.96
N SER A 848 -26.70 11.40 14.25
CA SER A 848 -27.99 10.73 14.52
C SER A 848 -28.59 11.05 15.90
N GLY A 849 -27.98 11.92 16.69
CA GLY A 849 -28.51 12.42 17.97
C GLY A 849 -28.55 11.38 19.09
N TYR A 850 -28.86 11.84 20.32
CA TYR A 850 -29.20 10.97 21.45
C TYR A 850 -30.70 10.88 21.65
N LEU A 851 -31.19 9.65 21.85
CA LEU A 851 -32.57 9.35 22.20
C LEU A 851 -32.62 8.78 23.62
N PHE A 852 -33.10 9.57 24.57
CA PHE A 852 -33.37 9.13 25.94
C PHE A 852 -34.83 8.71 26.09
N LEU A 853 -35.06 7.54 26.67
CA LEU A 853 -36.40 7.08 27.03
C LEU A 853 -36.65 7.29 28.53
N ALA A 854 -37.85 7.76 28.87
CA ALA A 854 -38.31 7.88 30.25
C ALA A 854 -39.45 6.92 30.54
N SER A 855 -39.45 6.40 31.77
CA SER A 855 -40.60 5.71 32.34
C SER A 855 -41.60 6.73 32.89
N GLU A 856 -42.78 6.27 33.31
CA GLU A 856 -43.79 7.13 33.91
C GLU A 856 -43.28 7.85 35.18
N ALA A 857 -42.41 7.20 35.96
CA ALA A 857 -41.81 7.78 37.15
C ALA A 857 -40.84 8.94 36.83
N SER A 858 -40.21 8.91 35.66
CA SER A 858 -39.13 9.83 35.30
C SER A 858 -39.50 10.86 34.22
N ALA A 859 -40.72 10.79 33.69
CA ALA A 859 -41.22 11.68 32.65
C ALA A 859 -41.24 13.17 33.06
N HIS A 860 -41.75 13.50 34.27
CA HIS A 860 -41.81 14.88 34.74
C HIS A 860 -40.41 15.53 34.87
N ILE A 861 -39.40 14.76 35.31
CA ILE A 861 -38.01 15.24 35.40
C ILE A 861 -37.45 15.49 33.99
N MET A 862 -37.79 14.63 33.02
CA MET A 862 -37.39 14.82 31.63
C MET A 862 -37.99 16.09 31.01
N GLU A 863 -39.23 16.47 31.39
CA GLU A 863 -39.85 17.73 30.96
C GLU A 863 -39.14 18.95 31.56
N GLU A 864 -38.80 18.92 32.85
CA GLU A 864 -38.03 19.98 33.51
C GLU A 864 -36.64 20.14 32.87
N ASN A 865 -35.95 19.03 32.65
CA ASN A 865 -34.64 19.01 31.99
C ASN A 865 -34.73 19.55 30.57
N HIS A 866 -35.76 19.15 29.80
CA HIS A 866 -36.00 19.64 28.44
C HIS A 866 -36.22 21.16 28.41
N ALA A 867 -37.00 21.69 29.35
CA ALA A 867 -37.24 23.13 29.45
C ALA A 867 -35.94 23.92 29.67
N LEU A 868 -35.08 23.47 30.61
CA LEU A 868 -33.79 24.09 30.88
C LEU A 868 -32.84 23.97 29.68
N GLN A 869 -32.78 22.80 29.04
CA GLN A 869 -31.97 22.57 27.85
C GLN A 869 -32.37 23.52 26.71
N ARG A 870 -33.69 23.70 26.48
CA ARG A 870 -34.21 24.63 25.48
C ARG A 870 -33.93 26.09 25.82
N GLU A 871 -34.02 26.47 27.09
CA GLU A 871 -33.69 27.82 27.57
C GLU A 871 -32.23 28.17 27.28
N LEU A 872 -31.31 27.22 27.48
CA LEU A 872 -29.87 27.40 27.22
C LEU A 872 -29.50 27.28 25.73
N GLY A 873 -30.46 26.92 24.86
CA GLY A 873 -30.29 26.88 23.41
C GLY A 873 -29.99 25.51 22.81
N ALA A 874 -30.14 24.42 23.56
CA ALA A 874 -30.00 23.06 23.02
C ALA A 874 -31.17 22.71 22.09
N GLU A 875 -30.87 22.04 20.98
CA GLU A 875 -31.86 21.62 19.98
C GLU A 875 -32.39 20.22 20.31
N VAL A 876 -33.30 20.14 21.27
CA VAL A 876 -33.92 18.89 21.76
C VAL A 876 -35.44 18.90 21.60
N THR A 877 -36.04 17.76 21.30
CA THR A 877 -37.49 17.60 21.19
C THR A 877 -38.00 16.47 22.07
N LEU A 878 -39.15 16.69 22.68
CA LEU A 878 -39.90 15.62 23.34
C LEU A 878 -40.78 14.89 22.32
N LEU A 879 -40.89 13.58 22.49
CA LEU A 879 -41.71 12.68 21.68
C LEU A 879 -42.61 11.86 22.60
N SER A 880 -43.90 11.87 22.29
CA SER A 880 -44.85 10.91 22.87
C SER A 880 -44.59 9.49 22.36
N PRO A 881 -45.06 8.44 23.04
CA PRO A 881 -44.88 7.06 22.60
C PRO A 881 -45.42 6.79 21.19
N THR A 882 -46.52 7.44 20.79
CA THR A 882 -47.07 7.34 19.43
C THR A 882 -46.16 7.96 18.39
N GLN A 883 -45.68 9.19 18.62
CA GLN A 883 -44.71 9.86 17.73
C GLN A 883 -43.38 9.09 17.66
N LEU A 884 -42.97 8.48 18.77
CA LEU A 884 -41.78 7.65 18.83
C LEU A 884 -41.94 6.39 17.97
N LYS A 885 -43.10 5.73 18.02
CA LYS A 885 -43.40 4.56 17.20
C LYS A 885 -43.53 4.90 15.71
N ASP A 886 -44.11 6.05 15.39
CA ASP A 886 -44.20 6.54 14.01
C ASP A 886 -42.81 6.81 13.42
N ARG A 887 -41.91 7.40 14.22
CA ARG A 887 -40.55 7.75 13.78
C ARG A 887 -39.60 6.56 13.77
N PHE A 888 -39.71 5.66 14.76
CA PHE A 888 -38.88 4.46 14.88
C PHE A 888 -39.78 3.21 14.97
N PRO A 889 -40.33 2.72 13.83
CA PRO A 889 -41.28 1.61 13.83
C PRO A 889 -40.74 0.31 14.45
N TRP A 890 -39.41 0.14 14.38
CA TRP A 890 -38.68 -0.99 14.93
C TRP A 890 -38.51 -0.96 16.45
N LEU A 891 -38.74 0.19 17.10
CA LEU A 891 -38.57 0.35 18.55
C LEU A 891 -39.82 -0.14 19.30
N ASN A 892 -39.63 -0.92 20.35
CA ASN A 892 -40.70 -1.27 21.28
C ASN A 892 -40.90 -0.13 22.30
N THR A 893 -42.10 0.47 22.30
CA THR A 893 -42.46 1.60 23.16
C THR A 893 -43.15 1.20 24.46
N ASP A 894 -43.27 -0.10 24.73
CA ASP A 894 -43.93 -0.60 25.95
C ASP A 894 -43.18 -0.14 27.21
N GLY A 895 -43.93 0.48 28.13
CA GLY A 895 -43.39 1.05 29.36
C GLY A 895 -42.61 2.36 29.17
N VAL A 896 -42.63 2.97 27.97
CA VAL A 896 -42.07 4.31 27.72
C VAL A 896 -43.20 5.32 27.85
N ALA A 897 -43.05 6.30 28.73
CA ALA A 897 -44.03 7.38 28.91
C ALA A 897 -43.69 8.61 28.06
N LEU A 898 -42.40 8.90 27.91
CA LEU A 898 -41.89 10.06 27.18
C LEU A 898 -40.50 9.75 26.63
N ALA A 899 -40.10 10.40 25.55
CA ALA A 899 -38.74 10.33 25.04
C ALA A 899 -38.21 11.72 24.68
N SER A 900 -36.91 11.93 24.84
CA SER A 900 -36.20 13.15 24.44
C SER A 900 -35.17 12.81 23.36
N LEU A 901 -35.24 13.52 22.24
CA LEU A 901 -34.34 13.34 21.09
C LEU A 901 -33.59 14.63 20.79
N GLY A 902 -32.26 14.56 20.74
CA GLY A 902 -31.43 15.63 20.21
C GLY A 902 -31.48 15.70 18.69
N LEU A 903 -31.73 16.89 18.16
CA LEU A 903 -31.88 17.14 16.73
C LEU A 903 -30.57 17.58 16.06
N ASN A 904 -29.65 18.16 16.82
CA ASN A 904 -28.44 18.76 16.27
C ASN A 904 -27.31 18.79 17.30
N ASN A 905 -26.06 18.79 16.82
CA ASN A 905 -24.85 18.83 17.64
C ASN A 905 -24.79 17.69 18.70
N GLU A 906 -25.46 16.56 18.43
CA GLU A 906 -25.41 15.34 19.25
C GLU A 906 -25.15 14.11 18.36
N GLY A 907 -24.59 13.06 18.95
CA GLY A 907 -24.31 11.80 18.27
C GLY A 907 -23.03 11.15 18.77
N TRP A 908 -22.21 10.60 17.86
CA TRP A 908 -20.95 9.96 18.23
C TRP A 908 -19.85 10.19 17.20
N PHE A 909 -18.61 10.04 17.62
CA PHE A 909 -17.40 10.27 16.83
C PHE A 909 -16.30 9.29 17.27
N ASP A 910 -15.20 9.24 16.51
CA ASP A 910 -14.05 8.41 16.88
C ASP A 910 -13.18 9.08 17.97
N PRO A 911 -13.09 8.51 19.19
CA PRO A 911 -12.30 9.09 20.28
C PRO A 911 -10.80 9.15 19.98
N TRP A 912 -10.29 8.17 19.22
CA TRP A 912 -8.87 8.09 18.87
C TRP A 912 -8.44 9.25 17.98
N THR A 913 -9.27 9.60 17.00
CA THR A 913 -9.04 10.75 16.12
C THR A 913 -9.04 12.07 16.92
N LEU A 914 -9.98 12.28 17.85
CA LEU A 914 -10.01 13.48 18.68
C LEU A 914 -8.75 13.61 19.56
N LEU A 915 -8.34 12.52 20.22
CA LEU A 915 -7.13 12.46 21.04
C LEU A 915 -5.89 12.84 20.22
N ASN A 916 -5.72 12.20 19.06
CA ASN A 916 -4.57 12.45 18.20
C ASN A 916 -4.58 13.85 17.60
N ALA A 917 -5.74 14.41 17.27
CA ALA A 917 -5.86 15.78 16.80
C ALA A 917 -5.34 16.77 17.86
N PHE A 918 -5.79 16.64 19.12
CA PHE A 918 -5.29 17.48 20.20
C PHE A 918 -3.79 17.28 20.43
N ARG A 919 -3.33 16.03 20.49
CA ARG A 919 -1.93 15.67 20.70
C ARG A 919 -1.02 16.28 19.63
N ARG A 920 -1.31 16.02 18.36
CA ARG A 920 -0.53 16.55 17.23
C ARG A 920 -0.51 18.07 17.23
N LYS A 921 -1.66 18.71 17.44
CA LYS A 921 -1.75 20.17 17.46
C LYS A 921 -0.95 20.75 18.61
N ALA A 922 -1.10 20.24 19.82
CA ALA A 922 -0.35 20.70 20.99
C ALA A 922 1.17 20.52 20.82
N MET A 923 1.62 19.37 20.29
CA MET A 923 3.03 19.13 19.98
C MET A 923 3.56 20.11 18.93
N SER A 924 2.78 20.42 17.88
CA SER A 924 3.15 21.43 16.88
C SER A 924 3.30 22.85 17.45
N MET A 925 2.74 23.09 18.64
CA MET A 925 2.82 24.35 19.39
C MET A 925 3.92 24.33 20.47
N GLY A 926 4.78 23.29 20.48
CA GLY A 926 5.93 23.18 21.37
C GLY A 926 5.60 22.65 22.77
N VAL A 927 4.61 21.76 22.90
CA VAL A 927 4.40 20.96 24.12
C VAL A 927 5.33 19.74 24.09
N TYR A 928 6.05 19.48 25.18
CA TYR A 928 6.91 18.32 25.32
C TYR A 928 6.10 17.10 25.76
N GLN A 929 6.31 15.96 25.11
CA GLN A 929 5.74 14.68 25.50
C GLN A 929 6.80 13.81 26.16
N CYS A 930 6.46 13.21 27.31
CA CYS A 930 7.28 12.21 27.97
C CYS A 930 6.44 10.95 28.22
N PHE A 931 6.99 9.79 27.85
CA PHE A 931 6.41 8.50 28.21
C PHE A 931 7.09 7.98 29.47
N GLY A 932 6.39 8.01 30.60
CA GLY A 932 6.93 7.66 31.92
C GLY A 932 5.86 7.70 33.00
N GLU A 933 6.13 7.07 34.15
CA GLU A 933 5.22 7.03 35.29
C GLU A 933 5.65 8.05 36.35
N VAL A 934 4.70 8.85 36.85
CA VAL A 934 4.96 9.73 37.99
C VAL A 934 4.92 8.91 39.27
N THR A 935 6.03 8.85 39.99
CA THR A 935 6.19 8.01 41.19
C THR A 935 6.26 8.79 42.49
N GLY A 936 6.43 10.12 42.43
CA GLY A 936 6.44 10.95 43.62
C GLY A 936 6.71 12.43 43.35
N PHE A 937 6.71 13.21 44.43
CA PHE A 937 6.85 14.66 44.39
C PHE A 937 7.83 15.15 45.46
N GLY A 938 8.60 16.18 45.12
CA GLY A 938 9.36 16.97 46.08
C GLY A 938 8.58 18.21 46.50
N CYS A 939 8.13 18.28 47.75
CA CYS A 939 7.33 19.39 48.24
C CYS A 939 8.07 20.24 49.27
N LEU A 940 7.83 21.55 49.23
CA LEU A 940 8.13 22.48 50.33
C LEU A 940 6.86 22.63 51.17
N THR A 941 6.94 22.28 52.45
CA THR A 941 5.80 22.37 53.38
C THR A 941 5.99 23.57 54.30
N GLN A 942 4.96 24.40 54.43
CA GLN A 942 4.87 25.48 55.42
C GLN A 942 3.70 25.20 56.35
N SER A 943 3.95 25.21 57.65
CA SER A 943 2.90 25.06 58.66
C SER A 943 2.32 26.43 58.99
N ALA A 944 1.01 26.58 58.82
CA ALA A 944 0.24 27.73 59.25
C ALA A 944 -0.65 27.34 60.44
N GLU A 945 -0.66 28.15 61.49
CA GLU A 945 -1.59 27.99 62.62
C GLU A 945 -2.92 28.68 62.26
N THR A 946 -4.01 27.92 62.28
CA THR A 946 -5.36 28.45 62.05
C THR A 946 -5.89 29.13 63.32
N MET A 947 -6.98 29.90 63.19
CA MET A 947 -7.59 30.63 64.32
C MET A 947 -8.08 29.72 65.46
N ASP A 948 -8.23 28.41 65.20
CA ASP A 948 -8.68 27.38 66.15
C ASP A 948 -7.51 26.54 66.73
N GLU A 949 -6.26 27.04 66.69
CA GLU A 949 -5.03 26.35 67.14
C GLU A 949 -4.66 25.06 66.37
N ASP A 950 -5.39 24.70 65.31
CA ASP A 950 -5.04 23.59 64.43
C ASP A 950 -3.92 23.98 63.44
N ARG A 951 -2.89 23.12 63.34
CA ARG A 951 -1.78 23.28 62.38
C ARG A 951 -2.18 22.78 60.99
N LEU A 952 -2.27 23.66 60.01
CA LEU A 952 -2.51 23.29 58.61
C LEU A 952 -1.19 23.36 57.82
N ASN A 953 -0.81 22.26 57.18
CA ASN A 953 0.39 22.18 56.35
C ASN A 953 0.05 22.51 54.90
N LEU A 954 0.52 23.67 54.42
CA LEU A 954 0.42 24.07 53.02
C LEU A 954 1.66 23.59 52.27
N SER A 955 1.44 22.81 51.21
CA SER A 955 2.52 22.23 50.40
C SER A 955 2.63 22.92 49.04
N ARG A 956 3.86 23.06 48.54
CA ARG A 956 4.14 23.49 47.17
C ARG A 956 5.07 22.49 46.50
N ILE A 957 4.67 21.97 45.34
CA ILE A 957 5.47 21.03 44.56
C ILE A 957 6.63 21.80 43.91
N LYS A 958 7.87 21.35 44.13
CA LYS A 958 9.09 21.86 43.50
C LYS A 958 9.54 20.99 42.33
N TYR A 959 9.51 19.67 42.49
CA TYR A 959 9.87 18.71 41.43
C TYR A 959 8.90 17.54 41.36
N VAL A 960 8.67 17.04 40.14
CA VAL A 960 7.91 15.82 39.85
C VAL A 960 8.88 14.72 39.45
N ASN A 961 8.85 13.57 40.12
CA ASN A 961 9.71 12.44 39.81
C ASN A 961 9.05 11.59 38.71
N VAL A 962 9.68 11.53 37.54
CA VAL A 962 9.21 10.73 36.40
C VAL A 962 10.13 9.52 36.24
N GLN A 963 9.56 8.32 36.38
CA GLN A 963 10.24 7.07 36.12
C GLN A 963 10.07 6.68 34.65
N MET A 964 11.19 6.46 33.96
CA MET A 964 11.18 6.07 32.55
C MET A 964 10.94 4.57 32.37
N PRO A 965 10.28 4.13 31.28
CA PRO A 965 10.12 2.71 30.95
C PRO A 965 11.50 2.05 30.84
N ASN A 966 11.72 0.97 31.59
CA ASN A 966 12.98 0.20 31.64
C ASN A 966 14.18 0.91 32.31
N SER A 967 13.95 1.99 33.08
CA SER A 967 14.98 2.59 33.94
C SER A 967 14.65 2.36 35.42
N LEU A 968 15.67 2.01 36.21
CA LEU A 968 15.58 1.97 37.67
C LEU A 968 15.70 3.37 38.31
N GLU A 969 16.17 4.36 37.55
CA GLU A 969 16.33 5.74 38.01
C GLU A 969 15.13 6.61 37.61
N TYR A 970 14.72 7.48 38.53
CA TYR A 970 13.72 8.51 38.29
C TYR A 970 14.40 9.83 37.93
N GLN A 971 13.80 10.59 37.02
CA GLN A 971 14.27 11.92 36.67
C GLN A 971 13.40 12.99 37.34
N PRO A 972 13.97 13.85 38.20
CA PRO A 972 13.24 14.96 38.79
C PRO A 972 13.07 16.09 37.78
N VAL A 973 11.83 16.53 37.56
CA VAL A 973 11.48 17.67 36.72
C VAL A 973 11.05 18.84 37.61
N GLU A 974 11.84 19.91 37.66
CA GLU A 974 11.49 21.12 38.40
C GLU A 974 10.33 21.86 37.71
N CYS A 975 9.31 22.27 38.46
CA CYS A 975 8.13 22.93 37.89
C CYS A 975 7.44 23.97 38.76
N ALA A 976 6.68 24.86 38.11
CA ALA A 976 5.92 25.90 38.78
C ALA A 976 4.46 25.49 39.02
N ILE A 977 3.84 24.77 38.08
CA ILE A 977 2.44 24.31 38.13
C ILE A 977 2.37 22.83 37.78
N VAL A 978 1.53 22.08 38.49
CA VAL A 978 1.18 20.68 38.19
C VAL A 978 -0.32 20.58 37.93
N ILE A 979 -0.71 19.86 36.88
CA ILE A 979 -2.11 19.59 36.55
C ILE A 979 -2.34 18.08 36.57
N ASN A 980 -3.25 17.63 37.42
CA ASN A 980 -3.66 16.24 37.50
C ASN A 980 -4.85 15.98 36.58
N ALA A 981 -4.56 15.35 35.44
CA ALA A 981 -5.52 14.89 34.44
C ALA A 981 -5.37 13.38 34.21
N ALA A 982 -4.95 12.63 35.24
CA ALA A 982 -4.62 11.20 35.17
C ALA A 982 -5.85 10.26 35.16
N GLY A 983 -7.04 10.82 34.92
CA GLY A 983 -8.31 10.10 34.84
C GLY A 983 -8.55 9.20 36.06
N ALA A 984 -8.78 7.91 35.82
CA ALA A 984 -9.12 6.96 36.87
C ALA A 984 -7.98 6.74 37.91
N THR A 985 -6.77 7.20 37.60
CA THR A 985 -5.62 7.13 38.53
C THR A 985 -5.35 8.43 39.28
N SER A 986 -6.15 9.48 39.07
CA SER A 986 -5.97 10.79 39.72
C SER A 986 -5.94 10.70 41.25
N GLY A 987 -6.75 9.81 41.84
CA GLY A 987 -6.74 9.58 43.30
C GLY A 987 -5.39 9.10 43.82
N LYS A 988 -4.76 8.15 43.11
CA LYS A 988 -3.42 7.65 43.46
C LYS A 988 -2.34 8.74 43.36
N ILE A 989 -2.45 9.63 42.38
CA ILE A 989 -1.52 10.76 42.21
C ILE A 989 -1.61 11.74 43.39
N VAL A 990 -2.83 12.02 43.90
CA VAL A 990 -3.00 12.86 45.08
C VAL A 990 -2.51 12.14 46.35
N ASP A 991 -2.76 10.84 46.47
CA ASP A 991 -2.27 10.03 47.61
C ASP A 991 -0.73 10.05 47.73
N MET A 992 0.00 10.12 46.60
CA MET A 992 1.48 10.23 46.56
C MET A 992 2.03 11.52 47.19
N LEU A 993 1.22 12.59 47.30
CA LEU A 993 1.63 13.84 47.95
C LEU A 993 1.63 13.76 49.49
N GLY A 994 1.26 12.61 50.05
CA GLY A 994 1.14 12.44 51.51
C GLY A 994 -0.08 13.15 52.09
N ALA A 995 -0.98 13.68 51.26
CA ALA A 995 -2.24 14.31 51.66
C ALA A 995 -3.20 13.34 52.39
N GLY A 996 -2.89 12.04 52.39
CA GLY A 996 -3.61 10.98 53.11
C GLY A 996 -2.81 10.22 54.18
N ASN A 997 -1.59 10.66 54.55
CA ASN A 997 -0.83 9.98 55.62
C ASN A 997 -1.37 10.34 57.01
N ASN A 998 -2.29 9.52 57.52
CA ASN A 998 -2.66 9.09 58.89
C ASN A 998 -2.26 9.87 60.18
N SER A 999 -1.80 11.11 60.15
CA SER A 999 -1.44 11.88 61.36
C SER A 999 -2.27 13.15 61.59
N HIS A 1000 -3.25 13.46 60.73
CA HIS A 1000 -4.25 14.52 60.96
C HIS A 1000 -5.67 13.95 61.14
N PRO A 1001 -6.44 14.43 62.13
CA PRO A 1001 -7.84 13.97 62.35
C PRO A 1001 -8.78 14.23 61.16
N ASN A 1002 -8.41 15.14 60.23
CA ASN A 1002 -9.17 15.48 59.02
C ASN A 1002 -8.55 14.97 57.70
N ALA A 1003 -7.58 14.04 57.73
CA ALA A 1003 -6.88 13.55 56.53
C ALA A 1003 -7.83 12.91 55.48
N ALA A 1004 -8.98 12.36 55.91
CA ALA A 1004 -9.98 11.80 55.01
C ALA A 1004 -10.65 12.85 54.10
N LEU A 1005 -10.78 14.10 54.55
CA LEU A 1005 -11.44 15.19 53.81
C LEU A 1005 -10.61 15.72 52.64
N PHE A 1006 -9.29 15.46 52.63
CA PHE A 1006 -8.37 15.90 51.59
C PHE A 1006 -8.02 14.82 50.58
N ARG A 1007 -8.63 13.63 50.72
CA ARG A 1007 -8.52 12.57 49.73
C ARG A 1007 -9.37 12.93 48.51
N LEU A 1008 -8.86 12.65 47.31
CA LEU A 1008 -9.64 12.83 46.10
C LEU A 1008 -10.63 11.65 45.96
N PRO A 1009 -11.96 11.87 45.93
CA PRO A 1009 -12.97 10.79 45.89
C PRO A 1009 -13.14 10.18 44.49
N VAL A 1010 -12.04 10.01 43.75
CA VAL A 1010 -12.03 9.53 42.37
C VAL A 1010 -11.34 8.17 42.29
N GLU A 1011 -12.06 7.17 41.78
CA GLU A 1011 -11.59 5.79 41.67
C GLU A 1011 -11.91 5.18 40.29
N PRO A 1012 -11.18 4.13 39.86
CA PRO A 1012 -11.51 3.41 38.64
C PRO A 1012 -12.81 2.60 38.84
N ARG A 1013 -13.76 2.75 37.91
CA ARG A 1013 -14.91 1.84 37.77
C ARG A 1013 -14.92 1.23 36.38
N LYS A 1014 -14.92 -0.10 36.28
CA LYS A 1014 -14.83 -0.80 34.99
C LYS A 1014 -16.22 -0.84 34.32
N ARG A 1015 -16.25 -0.55 33.02
CA ARG A 1015 -17.45 -0.56 32.17
C ARG A 1015 -17.22 -1.42 30.94
N TYR A 1016 -18.22 -2.21 30.57
CA TYR A 1016 -18.17 -3.15 29.45
C TYR A 1016 -18.86 -2.59 28.21
N CYS A 1017 -18.18 -2.70 27.07
CA CYS A 1017 -18.71 -2.37 25.76
C CYS A 1017 -18.73 -3.64 24.90
N TYR A 1018 -19.88 -3.95 24.30
CA TYR A 1018 -20.06 -5.12 23.44
C TYR A 1018 -20.38 -4.67 22.02
N VAL A 1019 -19.73 -5.31 21.05
CA VAL A 1019 -20.05 -5.19 19.63
C VAL A 1019 -21.02 -6.31 19.28
N VAL A 1020 -22.21 -5.93 18.84
CA VAL A 1020 -23.28 -6.85 18.46
C VAL A 1020 -23.59 -6.71 16.97
N ASN A 1021 -23.73 -7.83 16.28
CA ASN A 1021 -24.15 -7.92 14.90
C ASN A 1021 -25.59 -8.44 14.83
N CYS A 1022 -26.44 -7.71 14.13
CA CYS A 1022 -27.82 -8.09 13.84
C CYS A 1022 -28.18 -7.54 12.44
N PRO A 1023 -28.15 -8.37 11.39
CA PRO A 1023 -28.42 -7.94 10.01
C PRO A 1023 -29.81 -7.32 9.83
N ASP A 1024 -30.80 -7.81 10.57
CA ASP A 1024 -32.19 -7.33 10.56
C ASP A 1024 -32.43 -6.17 11.55
N GLY A 1025 -31.36 -5.62 12.14
CA GLY A 1025 -31.42 -4.49 13.06
C GLY A 1025 -31.70 -3.14 12.38
N PRO A 1026 -31.83 -2.06 13.17
CA PRO A 1026 -32.18 -0.74 12.66
C PRO A 1026 -31.11 -0.13 11.75
N GLY A 1027 -31.56 0.50 10.65
CA GLY A 1027 -30.70 1.08 9.62
C GLY A 1027 -30.02 2.40 10.00
N LEU A 1028 -29.75 3.23 8.98
CA LEU A 1028 -28.96 4.47 9.10
C LEU A 1028 -29.52 5.48 10.11
N GLU A 1029 -30.84 5.50 10.31
CA GLU A 1029 -31.56 6.42 11.19
C GLU A 1029 -31.56 6.01 12.68
N CYS A 1030 -30.88 4.93 13.06
CA CYS A 1030 -30.76 4.53 14.47
C CYS A 1030 -30.01 5.61 15.27
N PRO A 1031 -30.65 6.26 16.26
CA PRO A 1031 -29.98 7.22 17.14
C PRO A 1031 -29.07 6.51 18.15
N PHE A 1032 -28.34 7.27 18.94
CA PHE A 1032 -27.73 6.76 20.18
C PHE A 1032 -28.85 6.59 21.21
N LEU A 1033 -29.38 5.39 21.34
CA LEU A 1033 -30.49 5.05 22.22
C LEU A 1033 -29.98 4.81 23.65
N ILE A 1034 -30.63 5.44 24.62
CA ILE A 1034 -30.48 5.17 26.04
C ILE A 1034 -31.86 4.87 26.63
N ASP A 1035 -32.01 3.66 27.15
CA ASP A 1035 -33.21 3.25 27.86
C ASP A 1035 -33.15 3.65 29.34
N TYR A 1036 -34.31 3.86 29.96
CA TYR A 1036 -34.39 4.16 31.40
C TYR A 1036 -33.88 3.01 32.29
N SER A 1037 -33.73 1.79 31.77
CA SER A 1037 -33.08 0.67 32.47
C SER A 1037 -31.55 0.75 32.54
N GLY A 1038 -30.96 1.74 31.88
CA GLY A 1038 -29.52 1.98 31.81
C GLY A 1038 -28.80 1.28 30.65
N VAL A 1039 -29.52 0.49 29.83
CA VAL A 1039 -28.95 -0.11 28.62
C VAL A 1039 -28.87 0.93 27.51
N TYR A 1040 -27.76 0.94 26.78
CA TYR A 1040 -27.57 1.83 25.64
C TYR A 1040 -27.20 1.06 24.37
N LEU A 1041 -27.47 1.70 23.24
CA LEU A 1041 -27.18 1.17 21.91
C LEU A 1041 -26.81 2.31 20.95
N ARG A 1042 -25.73 2.14 20.20
CA ARG A 1042 -25.45 2.97 19.02
C ARG A 1042 -25.03 2.13 17.83
N ARG A 1043 -25.23 2.66 16.63
CA ARG A 1043 -24.82 2.02 15.38
C ARG A 1043 -23.31 2.15 15.14
N GLU A 1044 -22.74 1.16 14.48
CA GLU A 1044 -21.35 1.13 13.99
C GLU A 1044 -21.34 0.84 12.48
N GLY A 1045 -20.65 1.67 11.69
CA GLY A 1045 -20.66 1.55 10.21
C GLY A 1045 -21.98 1.99 9.57
N LEU A 1046 -22.41 1.35 8.47
CA LEU A 1046 -23.61 1.72 7.69
C LEU A 1046 -24.89 0.95 8.11
N GLY A 1047 -24.77 -0.08 8.94
CA GLY A 1047 -25.87 -0.91 9.41
C GLY A 1047 -25.40 -2.33 9.77
N GLY A 1048 -26.19 -3.04 10.58
CA GLY A 1048 -25.93 -4.44 10.95
C GLY A 1048 -24.94 -4.65 12.09
N ASN A 1049 -24.09 -3.67 12.43
CA ASN A 1049 -23.22 -3.68 13.60
C ASN A 1049 -23.60 -2.56 14.58
N TYR A 1050 -23.53 -2.85 15.87
CA TYR A 1050 -23.88 -1.92 16.94
C TYR A 1050 -22.94 -2.08 18.12
N ILE A 1051 -22.80 -1.02 18.90
CA ILE A 1051 -22.11 -1.02 20.19
C ILE A 1051 -23.16 -0.81 21.27
N ALA A 1052 -23.17 -1.70 22.25
CA ALA A 1052 -24.11 -1.68 23.35
C ALA A 1052 -23.43 -1.98 24.68
N GLY A 1053 -24.08 -1.60 25.77
CA GLY A 1053 -23.59 -1.85 27.11
C GLY A 1053 -24.58 -1.37 28.16
N LYS A 1054 -24.23 -1.64 29.42
CA LYS A 1054 -24.94 -1.18 30.61
C LYS A 1054 -23.92 -1.04 31.73
N SER A 1055 -24.05 0.00 32.55
CA SER A 1055 -23.24 0.14 33.76
C SER A 1055 -23.69 -0.88 34.82
N PRO A 1056 -22.78 -1.62 35.48
CA PRO A 1056 -23.10 -2.43 36.66
C PRO A 1056 -23.74 -1.60 37.78
N GLU A 1057 -24.56 -2.23 38.61
CA GLU A 1057 -25.10 -1.61 39.83
C GLU A 1057 -24.01 -1.49 40.90
N GLU A 1058 -24.16 -0.56 41.84
CA GLU A 1058 -23.11 -0.21 42.81
C GLU A 1058 -22.64 -1.38 43.69
N ASN A 1059 -23.53 -2.36 43.94
CA ASN A 1059 -23.27 -3.61 44.67
C ASN A 1059 -22.69 -4.74 43.79
N GLU A 1060 -22.74 -4.62 42.47
CA GLU A 1060 -22.29 -5.58 41.46
C GLU A 1060 -21.00 -5.12 40.77
N GLU A 1061 -20.29 -4.14 41.35
CA GLU A 1061 -19.15 -3.50 40.70
C GLU A 1061 -17.94 -4.43 40.56
N PRO A 1062 -17.42 -4.63 39.33
CA PRO A 1062 -16.42 -5.65 39.03
C PRO A 1062 -15.01 -5.25 39.49
N ASP A 1063 -14.15 -6.26 39.67
CA ASP A 1063 -12.74 -6.04 40.03
C ASP A 1063 -12.00 -5.19 38.98
N CYS A 1064 -11.20 -4.25 39.45
CA CYS A 1064 -10.49 -3.25 38.64
C CYS A 1064 -9.00 -3.54 38.48
N SER A 1065 -8.54 -4.76 38.80
CA SER A 1065 -7.13 -5.17 38.64
C SER A 1065 -6.68 -5.31 37.17
N ASN A 1066 -7.62 -5.62 36.27
CA ASN A 1066 -7.39 -5.82 34.84
C ASN A 1066 -8.52 -5.21 33.99
N LEU A 1067 -8.46 -5.35 32.66
CA LEU A 1067 -9.50 -4.90 31.72
C LEU A 1067 -10.24 -6.07 31.04
N ASP A 1068 -10.32 -7.23 31.71
CA ASP A 1068 -11.05 -8.38 31.17
C ASP A 1068 -12.56 -8.10 31.13
N VAL A 1069 -13.21 -8.60 30.07
CA VAL A 1069 -14.64 -8.44 29.83
C VAL A 1069 -15.41 -9.63 30.41
N ASP A 1070 -16.48 -9.33 31.14
CA ASP A 1070 -17.45 -10.33 31.58
C ASP A 1070 -18.48 -10.58 30.46
N HIS A 1071 -18.50 -11.77 29.90
CA HIS A 1071 -19.47 -12.13 28.86
C HIS A 1071 -20.82 -12.63 29.42
N GLU A 1072 -20.87 -13.06 30.68
CA GLU A 1072 -22.12 -13.48 31.34
C GLU A 1072 -22.98 -12.25 31.67
N PHE A 1073 -22.35 -11.15 32.08
CA PHE A 1073 -23.03 -9.87 32.29
C PHE A 1073 -23.84 -9.43 31.04
N PHE A 1074 -23.32 -9.68 29.84
CA PHE A 1074 -24.05 -9.41 28.61
C PHE A 1074 -25.31 -10.26 28.50
N GLN A 1075 -25.21 -11.57 28.73
CA GLN A 1075 -26.32 -12.51 28.57
C GLN A 1075 -27.43 -12.26 29.60
N GLU A 1076 -27.08 -11.91 30.84
CA GLU A 1076 -28.04 -11.77 31.93
C GLU A 1076 -28.63 -10.36 32.03
N LYS A 1077 -27.81 -9.31 31.83
CA LYS A 1077 -28.17 -7.93 32.18
C LYS A 1077 -28.30 -6.99 30.97
N VAL A 1078 -27.70 -7.32 29.83
CA VAL A 1078 -27.71 -6.45 28.63
C VAL A 1078 -28.66 -6.98 27.56
N TRP A 1079 -28.49 -8.24 27.14
CA TRP A 1079 -29.23 -8.85 26.03
C TRP A 1079 -30.75 -8.87 26.24
N PRO A 1080 -31.30 -9.23 27.41
CA PRO A 1080 -32.76 -9.28 27.60
C PRO A 1080 -33.41 -7.90 27.47
N LEU A 1081 -32.73 -6.84 27.95
CA LEU A 1081 -33.22 -5.46 27.86
C LEU A 1081 -33.16 -4.95 26.41
N LEU A 1082 -32.08 -5.26 25.70
CA LEU A 1082 -31.94 -4.91 24.28
C LEU A 1082 -32.97 -5.64 23.40
N ALA A 1083 -33.15 -6.94 23.59
CA ALA A 1083 -34.11 -7.73 22.83
C ALA A 1083 -35.56 -7.27 23.09
N ASN A 1084 -35.88 -6.88 24.32
CA ASN A 1084 -37.19 -6.31 24.66
C ASN A 1084 -37.41 -4.95 23.95
N ARG A 1085 -36.39 -4.08 23.89
CA ARG A 1085 -36.49 -2.77 23.22
C ARG A 1085 -36.44 -2.84 21.71
N LEU A 1086 -35.68 -3.78 21.15
CA LEU A 1086 -35.54 -4.02 19.73
C LEU A 1086 -35.81 -5.50 19.47
N PRO A 1087 -37.06 -5.89 19.09
CA PRO A 1087 -37.40 -7.30 18.89
C PRO A 1087 -36.49 -8.04 17.89
N ALA A 1088 -35.93 -7.35 16.89
CA ALA A 1088 -34.95 -7.93 15.96
C ALA A 1088 -33.69 -8.50 16.66
N PHE A 1089 -33.36 -7.95 17.83
CA PHE A 1089 -32.17 -8.30 18.60
C PHE A 1089 -32.34 -9.61 19.39
N GLU A 1090 -33.49 -10.28 19.33
CA GLU A 1090 -33.58 -11.70 19.70
C GLU A 1090 -32.57 -12.57 18.93
N SER A 1091 -32.22 -12.16 17.70
CA SER A 1091 -31.31 -12.88 16.81
C SER A 1091 -29.87 -12.34 16.82
N LEU A 1092 -29.54 -11.39 17.71
CA LEU A 1092 -28.23 -10.74 17.71
C LEU A 1092 -27.08 -11.70 18.05
N LYS A 1093 -25.88 -11.37 17.58
CA LYS A 1093 -24.64 -12.09 17.90
C LYS A 1093 -23.57 -11.14 18.38
N VAL A 1094 -22.92 -11.45 19.50
CA VAL A 1094 -21.74 -10.70 19.96
C VAL A 1094 -20.55 -11.06 19.07
N THR A 1095 -19.95 -10.07 18.42
CA THR A 1095 -18.78 -10.24 17.53
C THR A 1095 -17.48 -9.76 18.15
N GLY A 1096 -17.55 -8.93 19.18
CA GLY A 1096 -16.40 -8.43 19.94
C GLY A 1096 -16.83 -7.75 21.22
N ALA A 1097 -15.90 -7.47 22.13
CA ALA A 1097 -16.14 -6.71 23.34
C ALA A 1097 -14.83 -6.16 23.90
N TRP A 1098 -14.91 -5.08 24.68
CA TRP A 1098 -13.80 -4.54 25.45
C TRP A 1098 -14.29 -3.89 26.75
N ALA A 1099 -13.39 -3.65 27.69
CA ALA A 1099 -13.69 -2.92 28.92
C ALA A 1099 -12.84 -1.64 28.99
N GLY A 1100 -13.33 -0.64 29.72
CA GLY A 1100 -12.59 0.59 30.03
C GLY A 1100 -12.92 1.10 31.43
N PHE A 1101 -12.09 2.01 31.96
CA PHE A 1101 -12.33 2.62 33.27
C PHE A 1101 -13.00 3.98 33.14
N TYR A 1102 -14.01 4.22 33.95
CA TYR A 1102 -14.47 5.56 34.28
C TYR A 1102 -13.64 6.10 35.45
N ASP A 1103 -13.33 7.40 35.41
CA ASP A 1103 -12.81 8.15 36.55
C ASP A 1103 -13.99 8.59 37.43
N TYR A 1104 -14.53 7.62 38.15
CA TYR A 1104 -15.78 7.75 38.87
C TYR A 1104 -15.59 8.55 40.14
N ASN A 1105 -16.32 9.66 40.26
CA ASN A 1105 -16.39 10.45 41.48
C ASN A 1105 -17.45 9.86 42.41
N THR A 1106 -17.00 9.25 43.50
CA THR A 1106 -17.86 8.60 44.51
C THR A 1106 -18.71 9.59 45.31
N PHE A 1107 -18.41 10.89 45.28
CA PHE A 1107 -19.15 11.90 46.05
C PHE A 1107 -20.47 12.30 45.37
N ASP A 1108 -20.40 12.67 44.08
CA ASP A 1108 -21.54 13.22 43.35
C ASP A 1108 -21.54 12.87 41.85
N GLN A 1109 -20.65 11.98 41.41
CA GLN A 1109 -20.50 11.56 40.02
C GLN A 1109 -20.22 12.71 39.03
N ASN A 1110 -19.76 13.87 39.51
CA ASN A 1110 -19.49 15.05 38.70
C ASN A 1110 -18.02 15.48 38.74
N ALA A 1111 -17.64 16.32 37.77
CA ALA A 1111 -16.27 16.76 37.58
C ALA A 1111 -15.69 17.50 38.80
N ILE A 1112 -14.39 17.35 39.03
CA ILE A 1112 -13.60 18.13 39.98
C ILE A 1112 -12.61 18.96 39.16
N VAL A 1113 -12.85 20.26 39.14
CA VAL A 1113 -12.12 21.24 38.33
C VAL A 1113 -11.70 22.41 39.21
N GLY A 1114 -10.41 22.63 39.40
CA GLY A 1114 -9.92 23.76 40.22
C GLY A 1114 -8.58 23.51 40.90
N LEU A 1115 -8.23 24.40 41.82
CA LEU A 1115 -6.99 24.31 42.60
C LEU A 1115 -7.16 23.37 43.80
N HIS A 1116 -6.13 22.57 44.10
CA HIS A 1116 -6.11 21.73 45.29
C HIS A 1116 -6.00 22.59 46.57
N PRO A 1117 -6.80 22.34 47.63
CA PRO A 1117 -6.88 23.23 48.80
C PRO A 1117 -5.58 23.31 49.62
N LEU A 1118 -4.82 22.20 49.71
CA LEU A 1118 -3.57 22.14 50.48
C LEU A 1118 -2.31 22.28 49.63
N VAL A 1119 -2.42 22.25 48.31
CA VAL A 1119 -1.26 22.22 47.39
C VAL A 1119 -1.36 23.40 46.45
N SER A 1120 -0.63 24.47 46.76
CA SER A 1120 -0.81 25.80 46.18
C SER A 1120 -0.64 25.90 44.66
N ASN A 1121 -0.05 24.88 44.04
CA ASN A 1121 0.28 24.85 42.62
C ASN A 1121 -0.16 23.56 41.91
N MET A 1122 -1.08 22.80 42.51
CA MET A 1122 -1.67 21.62 41.88
C MET A 1122 -3.11 21.89 41.49
N TYR A 1123 -3.41 21.75 40.21
CA TYR A 1123 -4.76 21.85 39.65
C TYR A 1123 -5.32 20.46 39.35
N LEU A 1124 -6.63 20.31 39.49
CA LEU A 1124 -7.37 19.08 39.26
C LEU A 1124 -8.30 19.27 38.06
N ALA A 1125 -8.34 18.27 37.17
CA ALA A 1125 -9.31 18.16 36.09
C ALA A 1125 -9.64 16.68 35.89
N THR A 1126 -10.54 16.13 36.71
CA THR A 1126 -10.84 14.69 36.79
C THR A 1126 -12.20 14.44 37.47
N GLY A 1127 -12.69 13.19 37.50
CA GLY A 1127 -13.93 12.83 38.20
C GLY A 1127 -15.18 12.90 37.32
N PHE A 1128 -15.02 12.90 36.00
CA PHE A 1128 -16.12 13.15 35.06
C PHE A 1128 -17.10 11.97 34.91
N SER A 1129 -16.85 10.83 35.56
CA SER A 1129 -17.78 9.69 35.70
C SER A 1129 -18.49 9.27 34.40
N GLY A 1130 -17.83 9.39 33.24
CA GLY A 1130 -18.35 8.98 31.92
C GLY A 1130 -18.53 10.10 30.89
N HIS A 1131 -18.56 11.37 31.28
CA HIS A 1131 -18.73 12.50 30.34
C HIS A 1131 -17.44 13.28 30.01
N GLY A 1132 -16.28 12.82 30.49
CA GLY A 1132 -15.00 13.53 30.33
C GLY A 1132 -14.53 13.68 28.88
N LEU A 1133 -14.78 12.68 28.02
CA LEU A 1133 -14.39 12.71 26.61
C LEU A 1133 -15.09 13.84 25.84
N GLN A 1134 -16.41 13.95 25.98
CA GLN A 1134 -17.18 14.94 25.24
C GLN A 1134 -16.94 16.37 25.75
N GLN A 1135 -16.64 16.55 27.03
CA GLN A 1135 -16.46 17.86 27.65
C GLN A 1135 -15.01 18.36 27.61
N SER A 1136 -14.05 17.51 27.22
CA SER A 1136 -12.63 17.86 27.26
C SER A 1136 -12.26 19.15 26.52
N PRO A 1137 -12.83 19.48 25.33
CA PRO A 1137 -12.50 20.74 24.66
C PRO A 1137 -12.85 21.98 25.48
N ALA A 1138 -14.03 21.98 26.13
CA ALA A 1138 -14.48 23.12 26.93
C ALA A 1138 -13.77 23.19 28.29
N VAL A 1139 -13.56 22.04 28.95
CA VAL A 1139 -12.79 21.98 30.21
C VAL A 1139 -11.35 22.42 30.00
N GLY A 1140 -10.71 21.99 28.91
CA GLY A 1140 -9.34 22.40 28.58
C GLY A 1140 -9.21 23.92 28.48
N ARG A 1141 -10.20 24.58 27.89
CA ARG A 1141 -10.28 26.05 27.81
C ARG A 1141 -10.46 26.68 29.18
N ALA A 1142 -11.43 26.19 29.96
CA ALA A 1142 -11.72 26.71 31.30
C ALA A 1142 -10.50 26.57 32.23
N MET A 1143 -9.77 25.47 32.13
CA MET A 1143 -8.51 25.26 32.86
C MET A 1143 -7.41 26.24 32.45
N ALA A 1144 -7.26 26.51 31.15
CA ALA A 1144 -6.29 27.48 30.67
C ALA A 1144 -6.64 28.91 31.14
N GLU A 1145 -7.92 29.30 31.10
CA GLU A 1145 -8.41 30.58 31.63
C GLU A 1145 -8.15 30.69 33.15
N LEU A 1146 -8.44 29.64 33.91
CA LEU A 1146 -8.19 29.62 35.35
C LEU A 1146 -6.69 29.82 35.68
N ILE A 1147 -5.80 29.16 34.93
CA ILE A 1147 -4.35 29.19 35.16
C ILE A 1147 -3.72 30.50 34.68
N LEU A 1148 -4.11 31.00 33.51
CA LEU A 1148 -3.49 32.17 32.88
C LEU A 1148 -4.13 33.50 33.33
N ASP A 1149 -5.46 33.52 33.47
CA ASP A 1149 -6.24 34.74 33.77
C ASP A 1149 -6.68 34.82 35.24
N GLY A 1150 -6.42 33.78 36.04
CA GLY A 1150 -6.75 33.72 37.46
C GLY A 1150 -8.22 33.44 37.78
N GLY A 1151 -9.02 33.05 36.79
CA GLY A 1151 -10.43 32.73 36.96
C GLY A 1151 -11.11 32.32 35.65
N PHE A 1152 -12.26 31.64 35.76
CA PHE A 1152 -13.05 31.25 34.59
C PHE A 1152 -13.61 32.48 33.85
N LYS A 1153 -13.53 32.50 32.51
CA LYS A 1153 -14.04 33.61 31.68
C LYS A 1153 -15.24 33.22 30.84
N THR A 1154 -15.15 32.07 30.17
CA THR A 1154 -16.15 31.68 29.17
C THR A 1154 -17.32 30.90 29.79
N ILE A 1155 -17.02 29.94 30.66
CA ILE A 1155 -18.00 29.14 31.39
C ILE A 1155 -17.55 29.10 32.84
N ASP A 1156 -18.41 29.50 33.76
CA ASP A 1156 -18.11 29.46 35.19
C ASP A 1156 -18.24 28.02 35.71
N LEU A 1157 -17.12 27.40 36.02
CA LEU A 1157 -17.05 26.04 36.57
C LEU A 1157 -16.79 26.03 38.08
N SER A 1158 -17.04 27.14 38.78
CA SER A 1158 -16.84 27.23 40.23
C SER A 1158 -17.69 26.21 41.02
N VAL A 1159 -18.81 25.76 40.45
CA VAL A 1159 -19.64 24.67 40.99
C VAL A 1159 -18.87 23.35 41.06
N PHE A 1160 -17.86 23.15 40.20
CA PHE A 1160 -17.02 21.95 40.18
C PHE A 1160 -15.71 22.08 41.00
N ASP A 1161 -15.58 23.15 41.79
CA ASP A 1161 -14.44 23.36 42.68
C ASP A 1161 -14.37 22.31 43.81
N TYR A 1162 -13.17 21.97 44.26
CA TYR A 1162 -12.93 20.99 45.32
C TYR A 1162 -13.57 21.41 46.66
N ARG A 1163 -13.74 22.72 46.90
CA ARG A 1163 -14.36 23.25 48.13
C ARG A 1163 -15.71 22.64 48.45
N ARG A 1164 -16.52 22.26 47.44
CA ARG A 1164 -17.82 21.63 47.69
C ARG A 1164 -17.70 20.29 48.42
N ILE A 1165 -16.61 19.55 48.19
CA ILE A 1165 -16.35 18.26 48.85
C ILE A 1165 -16.00 18.50 50.32
N LEU A 1166 -15.23 19.55 50.60
CA LEU A 1166 -14.93 19.99 51.97
C LEU A 1166 -16.20 20.47 52.70
N CYS A 1167 -17.09 21.16 52.01
CA CYS A 1167 -18.37 21.66 52.55
C CYS A 1167 -19.49 20.60 52.58
N GLN A 1168 -19.27 19.39 52.04
CA GLN A 1168 -20.28 18.34 51.91
C GLN A 1168 -21.53 18.76 51.10
N GLU A 1169 -21.31 19.50 50.01
CA GLU A 1169 -22.35 19.98 49.09
C GLU A 1169 -22.30 19.21 47.75
N PRO A 1170 -23.03 18.08 47.60
CA PRO A 1170 -23.01 17.28 46.38
C PRO A 1170 -23.78 17.96 45.24
N VAL A 1171 -23.23 17.86 44.03
CA VAL A 1171 -23.84 18.37 42.79
C VAL A 1171 -24.22 17.17 41.92
N LEU A 1172 -25.50 16.77 41.97
CA LEU A 1172 -26.00 15.58 41.27
C LEU A 1172 -26.75 15.92 39.99
N GLU A 1173 -26.53 15.11 38.95
CA GLU A 1173 -27.38 15.09 37.76
C GLU A 1173 -28.71 14.36 38.05
N ARG A 1174 -29.83 14.90 37.57
CA ARG A 1174 -31.17 14.34 37.74
C ARG A 1174 -31.60 13.55 36.51
N ASN A 1175 -31.90 12.26 36.72
CA ASN A 1175 -32.46 11.36 35.71
C ASN A 1175 -31.58 11.23 34.45
N ILE A 1176 -30.29 11.04 34.67
CA ILE A 1176 -29.29 10.82 33.64
C ILE A 1176 -28.59 9.48 33.94
N VAL A 1177 -28.57 8.62 32.91
CA VAL A 1177 -27.94 7.28 32.94
C VAL A 1177 -26.42 7.37 33.00
#